data_AF-A0A8H7RUM3-F1
#
_entry.id   AF-A0A8H7RUM3-F1
#
_cell.length_a   1.000
_cell.length_b   1.000
_cell.length_c   1.000
_cell.angle_alpha   90.00
_cell.angle_beta   90.00
_cell.angle_gamma   90.00
#
_symmetry.space_group_name_H-M   'P 1'
#
loop_
_entity.id
_entity.type
_entity.pdbx_description
1 polymer ?
#
loop_
_entity_poly.entity_id
_entity_poly.type
_entity_poly.pdbx_seq_one_letter_code
_entity_poly.pdbx_strand_id
1 'polypeptide(L)'
;MVRWLFSTNAKDIGTLYIIFSIFAGMIGTAFSMLIRLELAGPGIQYLHGDHQLYNVIVTAHAFVMIFFLVMPAMIGGFGNWFVPLMIGAPDMAFPRLNNISFWLLPPSLILLVASAFVENGAGTGWTVENGKQSPICKDRATKHHSMRETPQFGKNYSSILNPLGFNRLAVKMFLTRGQSAWGKLDYSILSHQRLNVMQPKNTEFQQWLVALYYIKQQLGVGSVSVESNRDMGSFRIRDRKQLANIIFPIFDQYPLLTTKYFNYAKFKSAYAILEDKKLTKSQRNAQIETLLLTKPDESYISPVWNKITLPIADANEAGKVISKSWLIGFVEAEGSFYLVTKDANRIVHGFGITQKLDRVVLEGIRHILHISTKVVYKEKYNHHMIDTTNSRAIDNVSKYFFNTMKGMKGVEYRIWSRSFNKHKGDYSQLVEGIASHSGGSVDLAIFSLHLSGISSMLGAMNFITTIINMRAPGMSFHKMPLFVWAVLITAVLLLLSLPVLAGGITMLLTDRNFNTSFYEPAGGGDPLLYQHLFWFFGHPEVYILIIPGFGIVSHVVSTFCGKPIFGYLGMVYAMLSIGVLGFIVWSHHMYTVGLDVDTRAYFTAATMIIAVPTGIKIFSWLATLYGGSIRFTTPMLFALGFLALFTLGGLTGVMLANASMDVALHDTYYVVAHFHYVLSMGAVFALFAAFYYWIGKITGKTYNELLGQIHFWSLFIGVNLTFFPQHMLGQL
;
A
#
# COMPACT_ATOMS: atom_id res chain seq x y z
N MET A 1 16.68 -47.45 11.24
CA MET A 1 16.03 -46.59 12.26
C MET A 1 17.02 -45.64 12.93
N VAL A 2 18.06 -46.13 13.61
CA VAL A 2 19.03 -45.29 14.38
C VAL A 2 19.58 -44.09 13.61
N ARG A 3 20.08 -44.29 12.38
CA ARG A 3 20.70 -43.22 11.58
C ARG A 3 19.74 -42.12 11.12
N TRP A 4 18.48 -42.44 10.83
CA TRP A 4 17.55 -41.52 10.17
C TRP A 4 16.46 -41.00 11.11
N LEU A 5 15.84 -41.88 11.90
CA LEU A 5 14.76 -41.50 12.81
C LEU A 5 15.31 -40.88 14.12
N PHE A 6 16.37 -41.49 14.65
CA PHE A 6 17.03 -41.04 15.88
C PHE A 6 18.38 -40.36 15.60
N SER A 7 18.50 -39.74 14.42
CA SER A 7 19.73 -39.08 14.03
C SER A 7 20.04 -37.92 14.96
N THR A 8 21.33 -37.71 15.20
CA THR A 8 21.85 -36.46 15.76
C THR A 8 22.80 -35.76 14.80
N ASN A 9 23.10 -36.35 13.64
CA ASN A 9 24.07 -35.79 12.71
C ASN A 9 23.40 -34.71 11.83
N ALA A 10 23.95 -33.50 11.81
CA ALA A 10 23.39 -32.41 11.01
C ALA A 10 23.32 -32.70 9.49
N LYS A 11 24.20 -33.55 8.93
CA LYS A 11 24.15 -33.90 7.51
C LYS A 11 23.00 -34.86 7.20
N ASP A 12 22.76 -35.84 8.06
CA ASP A 12 21.62 -36.76 7.89
C ASP A 12 20.31 -35.95 8.03
N ILE A 13 20.20 -35.09 9.05
CA ILE A 13 19.04 -34.22 9.28
C ILE A 13 18.85 -33.22 8.12
N GLY A 14 19.92 -32.56 7.67
CA GLY A 14 19.86 -31.65 6.52
C GLY A 14 19.45 -32.36 5.22
N THR A 15 19.81 -33.64 5.06
CA THR A 15 19.34 -34.45 3.92
C THR A 15 17.84 -34.72 4.02
N LEU A 16 17.35 -35.04 5.23
CA LEU A 16 15.92 -35.24 5.46
C LEU A 16 15.12 -33.98 5.13
N TYR A 17 15.60 -32.79 5.53
CA TYR A 17 15.00 -31.51 5.16
C TYR A 17 14.92 -31.31 3.64
N ILE A 18 16.00 -31.58 2.90
CA ILE A 18 16.03 -31.44 1.43
C ILE A 18 15.01 -32.39 0.77
N ILE A 19 14.97 -33.67 1.19
CA ILE A 19 14.03 -34.65 0.65
C ILE A 19 12.59 -34.22 0.94
N PHE A 20 12.30 -33.82 2.18
CA PHE A 20 10.99 -33.35 2.59
C PHE A 20 10.55 -32.13 1.78
N SER A 21 11.42 -31.14 1.61
CA SER A 21 11.09 -29.93 0.85
C SER A 21 10.88 -30.20 -0.63
N ILE A 22 11.62 -31.12 -1.25
CA ILE A 22 11.35 -31.54 -2.63
C ILE A 22 9.96 -32.18 -2.73
N PHE A 23 9.62 -33.08 -1.80
CA PHE A 23 8.30 -33.71 -1.76
C PHE A 23 7.17 -32.68 -1.59
N ALA A 24 7.27 -31.79 -0.60
CA ALA A 24 6.30 -30.74 -0.36
C ALA A 24 6.22 -29.76 -1.55
N GLY A 25 7.35 -29.38 -2.13
CA GLY A 25 7.41 -28.50 -3.30
C GLY A 25 6.70 -29.06 -4.52
N MET A 26 6.71 -30.38 -4.73
CA MET A 26 5.93 -31.03 -5.79
C MET A 26 4.42 -30.89 -5.54
N ILE A 27 3.97 -31.05 -4.30
CA ILE A 27 2.57 -30.83 -3.91
C ILE A 27 2.16 -29.37 -4.17
N GLY A 28 2.98 -28.41 -3.71
CA GLY A 28 2.74 -26.98 -3.93
C GLY A 28 2.70 -26.63 -5.41
N THR A 29 3.58 -27.22 -6.22
CA THR A 29 3.60 -27.03 -7.68
C THR A 29 2.36 -27.62 -8.34
N ALA A 30 1.88 -28.80 -7.91
CA ALA A 30 0.64 -29.39 -8.41
C ALA A 30 -0.57 -28.47 -8.16
N PHE A 31 -0.69 -27.88 -6.96
CA PHE A 31 -1.71 -26.88 -6.69
C PHE A 31 -1.58 -25.64 -7.58
N SER A 32 -0.35 -25.17 -7.83
CA SER A 32 -0.13 -24.05 -8.75
C SER A 32 -0.63 -24.34 -10.17
N MET A 33 -0.46 -25.57 -10.65
CA MET A 33 -0.96 -25.99 -11.96
C MET A 33 -2.48 -26.00 -11.99
N LEU A 34 -3.14 -26.52 -10.95
CA LEU A 34 -4.61 -26.49 -10.85
C LEU A 34 -5.15 -25.05 -10.85
N ILE A 35 -4.52 -24.13 -10.12
CA ILE A 35 -4.89 -22.70 -10.12
C ILE A 35 -4.79 -22.12 -11.53
N ARG A 36 -3.71 -22.43 -12.26
CA ARG A 36 -3.50 -21.90 -13.61
C ARG A 36 -4.41 -22.53 -14.66
N LEU A 37 -4.76 -23.80 -14.50
CA LEU A 37 -5.75 -24.47 -15.34
C LEU A 37 -7.14 -23.85 -15.15
N GLU A 38 -7.55 -23.58 -13.90
CA GLU A 38 -8.84 -22.92 -13.64
C GLU A 38 -8.88 -21.50 -14.21
N LEU A 39 -7.75 -20.79 -14.20
CA LEU A 39 -7.64 -19.42 -14.73
C LEU A 39 -7.31 -19.35 -16.23
N ALA A 40 -7.34 -20.47 -16.96
CA ALA A 40 -6.95 -20.49 -18.38
C ALA A 40 -7.94 -19.75 -19.30
N GLY A 41 -9.19 -19.59 -18.87
CA GLY A 41 -10.23 -18.85 -19.59
C GLY A 41 -11.27 -18.27 -18.62
N PRO A 42 -12.09 -17.29 -19.06
CA PRO A 42 -13.17 -16.77 -18.25
C PRO A 42 -14.29 -17.81 -18.06
N GLY A 43 -14.94 -17.79 -16.90
CA GLY A 43 -15.98 -18.76 -16.54
C GLY A 43 -15.41 -20.02 -15.87
N ILE A 44 -16.27 -20.99 -15.58
CA ILE A 44 -15.92 -22.24 -14.90
C ILE A 44 -15.16 -23.15 -15.86
N GLN A 45 -13.96 -23.61 -15.48
CA GLN A 45 -13.15 -24.48 -16.33
C GLN A 45 -13.12 -25.93 -15.81
N TYR A 46 -12.43 -26.18 -14.68
CA TYR A 46 -12.10 -27.50 -14.17
C TYR A 46 -12.68 -27.77 -12.78
N LEU A 47 -12.86 -26.74 -11.94
CA LEU A 47 -13.37 -26.87 -10.58
C LEU A 47 -14.90 -26.87 -10.48
N HIS A 48 -15.61 -27.01 -11.61
CA HIS A 48 -17.07 -27.15 -11.67
C HIS A 48 -17.88 -26.07 -10.91
N GLY A 49 -17.30 -24.88 -10.71
CA GLY A 49 -17.94 -23.76 -10.00
C GLY A 49 -17.71 -23.76 -8.50
N ASP A 50 -16.89 -24.66 -7.97
CA ASP A 50 -16.50 -24.68 -6.56
C ASP A 50 -15.44 -23.62 -6.27
N HIS A 51 -15.91 -22.41 -5.98
CA HIS A 51 -15.07 -21.27 -5.61
C HIS A 51 -14.37 -21.46 -4.25
N GLN A 52 -14.94 -22.26 -3.35
CA GLN A 52 -14.34 -22.51 -2.04
C GLN A 52 -13.14 -23.45 -2.19
N LEU A 53 -13.27 -24.51 -2.97
CA LEU A 53 -12.17 -25.40 -3.32
C LEU A 53 -11.02 -24.64 -3.98
N TYR A 54 -11.32 -23.68 -4.87
CA TYR A 54 -10.31 -22.78 -5.43
C TYR A 54 -9.51 -22.05 -4.34
N ASN A 55 -10.20 -21.45 -3.36
CA ASN A 55 -9.54 -20.76 -2.25
C ASN A 55 -8.72 -21.70 -1.36
N VAL A 56 -9.19 -22.93 -1.13
CA VAL A 56 -8.44 -23.96 -0.38
C VAL A 56 -7.15 -24.31 -1.12
N ILE A 57 -7.21 -24.52 -2.44
CA ILE A 57 -6.03 -24.82 -3.27
C ILE A 57 -5.03 -23.66 -3.26
N VAL A 58 -5.51 -22.42 -3.39
CA VAL A 58 -4.65 -21.21 -3.33
C VAL A 58 -3.97 -21.08 -1.96
N THR A 59 -4.73 -21.30 -0.89
CA THR A 59 -4.23 -21.25 0.50
C THR A 59 -3.16 -22.33 0.73
N ALA A 60 -3.45 -23.57 0.33
CA ALA A 60 -2.53 -24.69 0.45
C ALA A 60 -1.26 -24.49 -0.38
N HIS A 61 -1.37 -24.02 -1.63
CA HIS A 61 -0.23 -23.69 -2.47
C HIS A 61 0.74 -22.74 -1.76
N ALA A 62 0.22 -21.62 -1.25
CA ALA A 62 1.05 -20.61 -0.61
C ALA A 62 1.74 -21.14 0.65
N PHE A 63 1.02 -21.83 1.54
CA PHE A 63 1.62 -22.40 2.75
C PHE A 63 2.66 -23.47 2.44
N VAL A 64 2.37 -24.38 1.52
CA VAL A 64 3.30 -25.43 1.12
C VAL A 64 4.58 -24.84 0.54
N MET A 65 4.48 -23.84 -0.35
CA MET A 65 5.65 -23.23 -0.96
C MET A 65 6.52 -22.45 0.05
N ILE A 66 5.91 -21.71 0.98
CA ILE A 66 6.62 -20.89 1.96
C ILE A 66 7.20 -21.74 3.10
N PHE A 67 6.33 -22.42 3.85
CA PHE A 67 6.67 -23.06 5.11
C PHE A 67 7.23 -24.47 4.95
N PHE A 68 6.97 -25.15 3.83
CA PHE A 68 7.34 -26.55 3.64
C PHE A 68 8.38 -26.79 2.52
N LEU A 69 8.46 -25.91 1.51
CA LEU A 69 9.51 -25.93 0.49
C LEU A 69 10.66 -25.00 0.83
N VAL A 70 10.46 -23.67 0.77
CA VAL A 70 11.58 -22.72 0.75
C VAL A 70 12.29 -22.65 2.09
N MET A 71 11.54 -22.44 3.19
CA MET A 71 12.14 -22.33 4.51
C MET A 71 12.91 -23.61 4.92
N PRO A 72 12.33 -24.82 4.81
CA PRO A 72 13.04 -26.01 5.25
C PRO A 72 14.17 -26.41 4.30
N ALA A 73 14.11 -26.10 2.99
CA ALA A 73 15.23 -26.36 2.09
C ALA A 73 16.42 -25.41 2.33
N MET A 74 16.17 -24.11 2.45
CA MET A 74 17.22 -23.10 2.59
C MET A 74 17.94 -23.17 3.94
N ILE A 75 17.16 -23.20 5.02
CA ILE A 75 17.67 -23.12 6.39
C ILE A 75 17.83 -24.53 6.96
N GLY A 76 16.77 -25.33 6.89
CA GLY A 76 16.78 -26.70 7.41
C GLY A 76 17.75 -27.61 6.63
N GLY A 77 17.75 -27.52 5.31
CA GLY A 77 18.54 -28.38 4.42
C GLY A 77 19.96 -27.90 4.27
N PHE A 78 20.15 -26.83 3.49
CA PHE A 78 21.47 -26.28 3.21
C PHE A 78 22.14 -25.67 4.45
N GLY A 79 21.37 -25.05 5.36
CA GLY A 79 21.92 -24.55 6.62
C GLY A 79 22.54 -25.66 7.47
N ASN A 80 21.81 -26.75 7.73
CA ASN A 80 22.35 -27.87 8.52
C ASN A 80 23.53 -28.58 7.86
N TRP A 81 23.52 -28.71 6.53
CA TRP A 81 24.64 -29.29 5.81
C TRP A 81 25.90 -28.43 5.86
N PHE A 82 25.75 -27.12 5.59
CA PHE A 82 26.90 -26.29 5.25
C PHE A 82 27.35 -25.34 6.35
N VAL A 83 26.48 -24.92 7.28
CA VAL A 83 26.91 -24.02 8.36
C VAL A 83 28.01 -24.66 9.22
N PRO A 84 27.84 -25.88 9.80
CA PRO A 84 28.90 -26.51 10.58
C PRO A 84 30.19 -26.68 9.78
N LEU A 85 30.08 -27.15 8.52
CA LEU A 85 31.22 -27.35 7.63
C LEU A 85 31.98 -26.05 7.33
N MET A 86 31.26 -24.96 7.08
CA MET A 86 31.83 -23.66 6.71
C MET A 86 32.47 -22.93 7.88
N ILE A 87 32.03 -23.19 9.11
CA ILE A 87 32.65 -22.63 10.32
C ILE A 87 33.69 -23.56 10.96
N GLY A 88 33.86 -24.78 10.44
CA GLY A 88 34.76 -25.79 10.99
C GLY A 88 34.26 -26.45 12.28
N ALA A 89 32.94 -26.43 12.53
CA ALA A 89 32.32 -27.14 13.64
C ALA A 89 32.15 -28.64 13.30
N PRO A 90 32.30 -29.56 14.28
CA PRO A 90 32.08 -30.99 14.06
C PRO A 90 30.60 -31.32 13.79
N ASP A 91 29.68 -30.61 14.43
CA ASP A 91 28.23 -30.74 14.30
C ASP A 91 27.53 -29.46 14.80
N MET A 92 26.20 -29.47 14.89
CA MET A 92 25.39 -28.42 15.53
C MET A 92 25.49 -28.48 17.07
N ALA A 93 25.29 -27.34 17.74
CA ALA A 93 25.38 -27.20 19.21
C ALA A 93 24.35 -28.05 19.97
N PHE A 94 23.13 -28.15 19.43
CA PHE A 94 22.04 -28.93 20.01
C PHE A 94 21.54 -30.00 19.03
N PRO A 95 22.25 -31.13 18.89
CA PRO A 95 21.96 -32.15 17.88
C PRO A 95 20.55 -32.78 17.98
N ARG A 96 20.07 -33.03 19.20
CA ARG A 96 18.72 -33.60 19.43
C ARG A 96 17.61 -32.57 19.17
N LEU A 97 17.88 -31.31 19.50
CA LEU A 97 16.98 -30.20 19.21
C LEU A 97 16.85 -30.00 17.70
N ASN A 98 17.96 -30.16 16.96
CA ASN A 98 17.95 -30.21 15.50
C ASN A 98 17.07 -31.33 14.93
N ASN A 99 17.12 -32.52 15.54
CA ASN A 99 16.33 -33.65 15.09
C ASN A 99 14.82 -33.40 15.29
N ILE A 100 14.42 -32.94 16.48
CA ILE A 100 12.99 -32.64 16.73
C ILE A 100 12.50 -31.47 15.87
N SER A 101 13.34 -30.46 15.57
CA SER A 101 12.99 -29.42 14.60
C SER A 101 12.55 -30.03 13.27
N PHE A 102 13.27 -31.01 12.72
CA PHE A 102 12.84 -31.68 11.50
C PHE A 102 11.54 -32.45 11.68
N TRP A 103 11.44 -33.28 12.74
CA TRP A 103 10.32 -34.20 12.93
C TRP A 103 8.98 -33.52 13.25
N LEU A 104 8.97 -32.22 13.55
CA LEU A 104 7.74 -31.43 13.66
C LEU A 104 7.14 -31.04 12.29
N LEU A 105 7.92 -31.06 11.20
CA LEU A 105 7.43 -30.68 9.87
C LEU A 105 6.52 -31.71 9.20
N PRO A 106 6.80 -33.03 9.21
CA PRO A 106 5.87 -34.02 8.66
C PRO A 106 4.46 -33.99 9.28
N PRO A 107 4.27 -33.98 10.63
CA PRO A 107 2.93 -33.87 11.20
C PRO A 107 2.29 -32.50 10.91
N SER A 108 3.09 -31.42 10.85
CA SER A 108 2.60 -30.11 10.43
C SER A 108 2.02 -30.14 9.00
N LEU A 109 2.75 -30.71 8.03
CA LEU A 109 2.25 -30.85 6.65
C LEU A 109 1.00 -31.75 6.58
N ILE A 110 0.96 -32.82 7.37
CA ILE A 110 -0.22 -33.70 7.45
C ILE A 110 -1.43 -32.92 7.97
N LEU A 111 -1.28 -32.10 9.01
CA LEU A 111 -2.35 -31.25 9.51
C LEU A 111 -2.84 -30.25 8.45
N LEU A 112 -1.91 -29.62 7.71
CA LEU A 112 -2.29 -28.72 6.62
C LEU A 112 -3.06 -29.44 5.51
N VAL A 113 -2.59 -30.60 5.08
CA VAL A 113 -3.26 -31.38 4.03
C VAL A 113 -4.60 -31.90 4.54
N ALA A 114 -4.67 -32.39 5.77
CA ALA A 114 -5.90 -32.82 6.43
C ALA A 114 -6.91 -31.67 6.53
N SER A 115 -6.47 -30.42 6.72
CA SER A 115 -7.34 -29.26 6.78
C SER A 115 -8.18 -29.10 5.50
N ALA A 116 -7.70 -29.55 4.34
CA ALA A 116 -8.44 -29.50 3.08
C ALA A 116 -9.54 -30.56 2.96
N PHE A 117 -9.48 -31.64 3.75
CA PHE A 117 -10.44 -32.74 3.75
C PHE A 117 -11.48 -32.63 4.86
N VAL A 118 -11.30 -31.70 5.80
CA VAL A 118 -12.28 -31.43 6.86
C VAL A 118 -13.25 -30.37 6.37
N GLU A 119 -14.54 -30.73 6.34
CA GLU A 119 -15.65 -29.86 5.94
C GLU A 119 -15.40 -29.24 4.54
N ASN A 120 -15.44 -27.92 4.42
CA ASN A 120 -15.21 -27.19 3.17
C ASN A 120 -13.76 -26.74 2.98
N GLY A 121 -12.83 -27.25 3.80
CA GLY A 121 -11.41 -26.88 3.75
C GLY A 121 -11.07 -25.48 4.28
N ALA A 122 -9.78 -25.24 4.54
CA ALA A 122 -9.28 -23.94 4.97
C ALA A 122 -9.02 -23.02 3.75
N GLY A 123 -10.03 -22.22 3.39
CA GLY A 123 -10.03 -21.33 2.21
C GLY A 123 -9.81 -19.85 2.55
N THR A 124 -9.00 -19.53 3.55
CA THR A 124 -8.85 -18.16 4.09
C THR A 124 -7.83 -17.28 3.34
N GLY A 125 -7.10 -17.85 2.39
CA GLY A 125 -5.83 -17.27 1.94
C GLY A 125 -4.70 -17.52 2.93
N TRP A 126 -3.46 -17.28 2.49
CA TRP A 126 -2.26 -17.56 3.30
C TRP A 126 -2.08 -16.62 4.49
N THR A 127 -2.83 -15.52 4.53
CA THR A 127 -2.84 -14.60 5.67
C THR A 127 -3.69 -15.11 6.83
N VAL A 128 -4.47 -16.19 6.67
CA VAL A 128 -5.37 -16.74 7.72
C VAL A 128 -6.26 -15.67 8.37
N GLU A 129 -6.72 -14.70 7.57
CA GLU A 129 -7.65 -13.70 8.08
C GLU A 129 -9.05 -14.32 8.23
N ASN A 130 -9.68 -14.11 9.39
CA ASN A 130 -11.09 -14.45 9.59
C ASN A 130 -11.92 -13.61 8.60
N GLY A 131 -12.65 -14.32 7.74
CA GLY A 131 -13.79 -13.84 6.95
C GLY A 131 -13.88 -12.34 6.68
N LYS A 132 -13.46 -11.97 5.46
CA LYS A 132 -13.62 -10.67 4.79
C LYS A 132 -12.60 -9.62 5.24
N GLN A 133 -11.67 -9.35 4.31
CA GLN A 133 -11.08 -8.02 4.17
C GLN A 133 -12.13 -6.95 4.52
N SER A 134 -11.70 -5.94 5.28
CA SER A 134 -12.41 -4.66 5.49
C SER A 134 -13.28 -4.33 4.28
N PRO A 135 -14.53 -3.83 4.47
CA PRO A 135 -15.49 -3.60 3.38
C PRO A 135 -14.95 -2.74 2.22
N ILE A 136 -13.78 -2.13 2.36
CA ILE A 136 -13.04 -1.41 1.32
C ILE A 136 -12.47 -2.31 0.21
N CYS A 137 -12.13 -3.59 0.46
CA CYS A 137 -11.46 -4.45 -0.56
C CYS A 137 -12.38 -5.44 -1.29
N LYS A 138 -13.62 -5.67 -0.82
CA LYS A 138 -14.58 -6.43 -1.64
C LYS A 138 -14.99 -5.74 -2.93
N ASP A 139 -14.72 -4.43 -3.03
CA ASP A 139 -15.13 -3.64 -4.18
C ASP A 139 -14.16 -3.59 -5.37
N ARG A 140 -13.16 -4.47 -5.38
CA ARG A 140 -12.34 -4.72 -6.58
C ARG A 140 -12.40 -6.14 -7.11
N ALA A 141 -12.51 -7.15 -6.25
CA ALA A 141 -12.63 -8.53 -6.72
C ALA A 141 -14.09 -8.97 -6.98
N THR A 142 -15.08 -8.27 -6.42
CA THR A 142 -16.51 -8.51 -6.71
C THR A 142 -17.27 -7.18 -6.80
N LYS A 143 -17.25 -6.57 -8.00
CA LYS A 143 -17.80 -5.24 -8.35
C LYS A 143 -16.93 -4.13 -7.77
N HIS A 144 -16.50 -3.08 -8.47
CA HIS A 144 -17.40 -1.94 -8.64
C HIS A 144 -18.37 -1.73 -7.44
N HIS A 145 -17.96 -1.38 -6.21
CA HIS A 145 -18.81 -0.55 -5.31
C HIS A 145 -18.30 -0.12 -3.91
N SER A 146 -17.58 0.99 -3.87
CA SER A 146 -17.73 2.04 -2.83
C SER A 146 -16.84 2.01 -1.58
N MET A 147 -16.58 3.24 -1.15
CA MET A 147 -15.65 3.67 -0.13
C MET A 147 -16.35 3.82 1.23
N ARG A 148 -15.50 3.75 2.27
CA ARG A 148 -15.41 4.61 3.47
C ARG A 148 -16.64 5.41 3.91
N GLU A 149 -16.87 5.39 5.22
CA GLU A 149 -17.19 6.62 5.95
C GLU A 149 -16.05 6.94 6.93
N THR A 150 -15.55 8.18 6.88
CA THR A 150 -15.04 8.90 8.05
C THR A 150 -15.95 10.09 8.37
N PRO A 151 -16.04 10.48 9.65
CA PRO A 151 -17.02 11.44 10.15
C PRO A 151 -16.59 12.89 9.93
N GLN A 152 -17.59 13.76 9.93
CA GLN A 152 -17.45 15.22 9.89
C GLN A 152 -16.61 15.78 11.05
N PHE A 153 -15.67 16.66 10.72
CA PHE A 153 -15.21 17.71 11.63
C PHE A 153 -15.71 19.07 11.12
N GLY A 154 -16.64 19.65 11.88
CA GLY A 154 -16.95 21.06 11.83
C GLY A 154 -16.24 21.80 12.97
N LYS A 155 -15.93 23.07 12.66
CA LYS A 155 -15.60 24.20 13.56
C LYS A 155 -14.11 24.42 13.89
N ASN A 156 -13.53 25.47 13.26
CA ASN A 156 -13.17 26.73 13.93
C ASN A 156 -12.47 27.70 12.95
N TYR A 157 -13.24 28.56 12.28
CA TYR A 157 -12.69 29.79 11.67
C TYR A 157 -12.75 30.92 12.70
N SER A 158 -11.87 30.84 13.69
CA SER A 158 -11.66 31.89 14.69
C SER A 158 -10.18 31.99 15.02
N SER A 159 -9.35 32.31 14.03
CA SER A 159 -7.92 32.58 14.27
C SER A 159 -7.34 33.62 13.31
N ILE A 160 -7.97 34.79 13.21
CA ILE A 160 -7.26 36.04 12.86
C ILE A 160 -7.87 37.17 13.70
N LEU A 161 -7.63 37.13 15.01
CA LEU A 161 -7.63 38.32 15.85
C LEU A 161 -6.29 38.31 16.58
N ASN A 162 -5.37 39.15 16.11
CA ASN A 162 -4.29 39.64 16.94
C ASN A 162 -4.23 41.17 16.73
N PRO A 163 -4.43 41.98 17.79
CA PRO A 163 -4.29 43.43 17.72
C PRO A 163 -2.80 43.76 17.71
N LEU A 164 -2.42 44.86 17.04
CA LEU A 164 -1.06 45.37 16.80
C LEU A 164 -0.39 44.84 15.51
N GLY A 165 -0.60 45.56 14.41
CA GLY A 165 0.20 45.38 13.18
C GLY A 165 -0.49 45.68 11.85
N PHE A 166 -1.38 46.68 11.77
CA PHE A 166 -2.04 47.09 10.52
C PHE A 166 -1.08 47.81 9.57
N ASN A 167 -0.29 47.05 8.81
CA ASN A 167 0.55 47.55 7.72
C ASN A 167 0.61 46.61 6.51
N ARG A 168 -0.28 45.61 6.39
CA ARG A 168 -0.21 44.62 5.31
C ARG A 168 -1.60 44.26 4.77
N LEU A 169 -2.09 45.00 3.77
CA LEU A 169 -3.08 44.43 2.85
C LEU A 169 -2.38 43.33 2.07
N ALA A 170 -2.85 42.10 2.20
CA ALA A 170 -2.32 41.00 1.41
C ALA A 170 -3.46 40.11 0.91
N VAL A 171 -3.46 39.79 -0.37
CA VAL A 171 -4.25 38.67 -0.88
C VAL A 171 -3.43 37.42 -0.57
N LYS A 172 -3.97 36.56 0.29
CA LYS A 172 -3.34 35.31 0.70
C LYS A 172 -4.21 34.16 0.20
N MET A 173 -3.73 33.46 -0.81
CA MET A 173 -4.29 32.18 -1.22
C MET A 173 -3.66 31.09 -0.37
N PHE A 174 -4.50 30.29 0.27
CA PHE A 174 -4.11 29.11 1.02
C PHE A 174 -4.41 27.88 0.19
N LEU A 175 -3.43 27.00 0.05
CA LEU A 175 -3.69 25.62 -0.34
C LEU A 175 -3.43 24.77 0.91
N THR A 176 -4.50 24.19 1.43
CA THR A 176 -4.48 23.20 2.51
C THR A 176 -4.81 21.84 1.93
N ARG A 177 -4.37 20.77 2.60
CA ARG A 177 -4.64 19.39 2.19
C ARG A 177 -6.17 19.18 2.05
N GLY A 178 -6.61 18.85 0.83
CA GLY A 178 -8.02 18.60 0.49
C GLY A 178 -8.58 19.57 -0.54
N GLN A 179 -8.29 19.31 -1.82
CA GLN A 179 -9.00 19.71 -3.06
C GLN A 179 -8.00 19.61 -4.21
N SER A 180 -8.27 18.78 -5.21
CA SER A 180 -7.45 18.61 -6.40
C SER A 180 -8.23 18.70 -7.72
N ALA A 181 -8.04 19.83 -8.41
CA ALA A 181 -8.48 20.01 -9.79
C ALA A 181 -7.47 20.80 -10.63
N TRP A 182 -6.23 20.34 -10.79
CA TRP A 182 -5.35 20.83 -11.88
C TRP A 182 -4.45 19.70 -12.41
N GLY A 183 -4.58 19.42 -13.72
CA GLY A 183 -3.77 18.42 -14.42
C GLY A 183 -2.32 18.85 -14.64
N LYS A 184 -1.49 17.89 -15.05
CA LYS A 184 -0.03 17.98 -15.30
C LYS A 184 0.45 19.39 -15.69
N LEU A 185 1.08 20.06 -14.74
CA LEU A 185 1.88 21.26 -14.97
C LEU A 185 3.30 20.84 -15.35
N ASP A 186 3.85 21.49 -16.37
CA ASP A 186 5.21 21.26 -16.85
C ASP A 186 6.25 21.60 -15.77
N TYR A 187 7.04 20.60 -15.36
CA TYR A 187 8.05 20.73 -14.31
C TYR A 187 9.30 21.49 -14.75
N SER A 188 9.41 21.85 -16.03
CA SER A 188 10.50 22.66 -16.58
C SER A 188 10.66 24.02 -15.87
N ILE A 189 9.58 24.57 -15.32
CA ILE A 189 9.55 25.87 -14.62
C ILE A 189 10.39 25.87 -13.33
N LEU A 190 10.51 24.72 -12.64
CA LEU A 190 11.31 24.60 -11.42
C LEU A 190 12.82 24.61 -11.70
N SER A 191 13.24 24.30 -12.94
CA SER A 191 14.66 24.15 -13.31
C SER A 191 15.40 25.46 -13.55
N HIS A 192 14.68 26.58 -13.77
CA HIS A 192 15.27 27.84 -14.23
C HIS A 192 15.43 28.93 -13.15
N GLN A 193 14.98 28.71 -11.92
CA GLN A 193 15.24 29.63 -10.81
C GLN A 193 16.12 28.95 -9.78
N ARG A 194 17.36 29.44 -9.60
CA ARG A 194 18.24 29.09 -8.48
C ARG A 194 17.54 29.45 -7.17
N LEU A 195 16.74 28.53 -6.64
CA LEU A 195 16.04 28.68 -5.38
C LEU A 195 16.81 27.91 -4.31
N ASN A 196 17.48 28.64 -3.43
CA ASN A 196 17.92 28.15 -2.11
C ASN A 196 16.68 27.95 -1.21
N VAL A 197 15.79 27.04 -1.60
CA VAL A 197 14.60 26.67 -0.84
C VAL A 197 14.76 25.21 -0.45
N MET A 198 14.78 24.93 0.85
CA MET A 198 14.74 23.57 1.36
C MET A 198 13.62 22.79 0.66
N GLN A 199 13.99 21.73 -0.04
CA GLN A 199 13.03 20.93 -0.80
C GLN A 199 12.00 20.32 0.18
N PRO A 200 10.69 20.55 -0.03
CA PRO A 200 9.69 19.94 0.82
C PRO A 200 9.66 18.42 0.61
N LYS A 201 9.51 17.68 1.71
CA LYS A 201 9.68 16.22 1.79
C LYS A 201 8.55 15.40 1.13
N ASN A 202 7.49 16.01 0.60
CA ASN A 202 6.26 15.36 0.12
C ASN A 202 5.94 15.74 -1.35
N THR A 203 5.77 14.74 -2.23
CA THR A 203 5.53 14.89 -3.69
C THR A 203 4.18 15.53 -4.03
N GLU A 204 3.15 15.33 -3.22
CA GLU A 204 1.84 15.95 -3.43
C GLU A 204 1.90 17.45 -3.08
N PHE A 205 2.55 17.78 -1.96
CA PHE A 205 2.85 19.16 -1.59
C PHE A 205 3.72 19.87 -2.64
N GLN A 206 4.67 19.16 -3.27
CA GLN A 206 5.44 19.67 -4.39
C GLN A 206 4.57 19.99 -5.62
N GLN A 207 3.54 19.19 -5.94
CA GLN A 207 2.60 19.49 -7.03
C GLN A 207 1.76 20.75 -6.74
N TRP A 208 1.27 20.92 -5.51
CA TRP A 208 0.59 22.15 -5.08
C TRP A 208 1.51 23.36 -5.11
N LEU A 209 2.75 23.16 -4.68
CA LEU A 209 3.77 24.19 -4.72
C LEU A 209 4.07 24.60 -6.17
N VAL A 210 4.16 23.65 -7.11
CA VAL A 210 4.26 23.90 -8.55
C VAL A 210 3.08 24.73 -9.05
N ALA A 211 1.85 24.43 -8.63
CA ALA A 211 0.69 25.24 -8.99
C ALA A 211 0.78 26.68 -8.45
N LEU A 212 1.23 26.87 -7.20
CA LEU A 212 1.46 28.22 -6.65
C LEU A 212 2.59 28.97 -7.36
N TYR A 213 3.65 28.27 -7.73
CA TYR A 213 4.75 28.85 -8.53
C TYR A 213 4.31 29.14 -9.97
N TYR A 214 3.46 28.32 -10.56
CA TYR A 214 2.86 28.58 -11.86
C TYR A 214 1.96 29.80 -11.82
N ILE A 215 1.09 29.93 -10.80
CA ILE A 215 0.27 31.14 -10.58
C ILE A 215 1.18 32.37 -10.44
N LYS A 216 2.24 32.28 -9.63
CA LYS A 216 3.23 33.37 -9.50
C LYS A 216 3.86 33.73 -10.84
N GLN A 217 4.20 32.75 -11.68
CA GLN A 217 4.79 32.97 -13.01
C GLN A 217 3.80 33.63 -13.97
N GLN A 218 2.55 33.17 -14.02
CA GLN A 218 1.51 33.72 -14.90
C GLN A 218 1.12 35.15 -14.50
N LEU A 219 1.07 35.44 -13.21
CA LEU A 219 0.74 36.78 -12.71
C LEU A 219 1.94 37.74 -12.70
N GLY A 220 3.17 37.22 -12.76
CA GLY A 220 4.40 38.00 -12.69
C GLY A 220 4.65 38.70 -11.34
N VAL A 221 3.80 38.48 -10.33
CA VAL A 221 3.81 39.16 -9.03
C VAL A 221 3.53 38.21 -7.87
N GLY A 222 3.79 38.67 -6.63
CA GLY A 222 3.55 37.91 -5.40
C GLY A 222 4.69 36.98 -4.98
N SER A 223 4.56 36.40 -3.81
CA SER A 223 5.52 35.47 -3.22
C SER A 223 4.85 34.18 -2.76
N VAL A 224 5.52 33.06 -3.01
CA VAL A 224 5.13 31.75 -2.48
C VAL A 224 5.96 31.50 -1.23
N SER A 225 5.30 31.18 -0.12
CA SER A 225 5.94 30.79 1.13
C SER A 225 5.40 29.46 1.61
N VAL A 226 6.28 28.60 2.09
CA VAL A 226 5.95 27.29 2.67
C VAL A 226 6.05 27.38 4.18
N GLU A 227 5.00 26.98 4.89
CA GLU A 227 5.04 26.81 6.35
C GLU A 227 5.34 25.34 6.66
N SER A 228 6.60 25.06 7.02
CA SER A 228 7.17 23.72 7.15
C SER A 228 6.47 22.81 8.16
N ASN A 229 5.76 23.39 9.13
CA ASN A 229 5.14 22.65 10.24
C ASN A 229 3.67 22.25 9.96
N ARG A 230 3.08 22.68 8.84
CA ARG A 230 1.65 22.43 8.53
C ARG A 230 1.40 21.93 7.11
N ASP A 231 2.46 21.58 6.36
CA ASP A 231 2.38 21.23 4.94
C ASP A 231 1.47 22.20 4.15
N MET A 232 1.68 23.50 4.37
CA MET A 232 0.84 24.55 3.84
C MET A 232 1.67 25.50 2.96
N GLY A 233 1.28 25.59 1.70
CA GLY A 233 1.83 26.55 0.74
C GLY A 233 0.91 27.75 0.67
N SER A 234 1.47 28.95 0.77
CA SER A 234 0.69 30.18 0.59
C SER A 234 1.30 31.08 -0.46
N PHE A 235 0.49 31.47 -1.44
CA PHE A 235 0.81 32.56 -2.36
C PHE A 235 0.26 33.87 -1.78
N ARG A 236 1.13 34.87 -1.63
CA ARG A 236 0.81 36.16 -1.03
C ARG A 236 1.24 37.30 -1.94
N ILE A 237 0.31 38.20 -2.25
CA ILE A 237 0.64 39.50 -2.85
C ILE A 237 0.49 40.54 -1.75
N ARG A 238 1.58 41.25 -1.43
CA ARG A 238 1.63 42.27 -0.37
C ARG A 238 1.76 43.70 -0.90
N ASP A 239 2.13 43.84 -2.17
CA ASP A 239 2.29 45.15 -2.78
C ASP A 239 0.92 45.69 -3.20
N ARG A 240 0.61 46.89 -2.72
CA ARG A 240 -0.68 47.53 -2.94
C ARG A 240 -0.91 47.91 -4.41
N LYS A 241 0.11 48.39 -5.11
CA LYS A 241 0.01 48.71 -6.55
C LYS A 241 -0.21 47.44 -7.39
N GLN A 242 0.43 46.33 -7.02
CA GLN A 242 0.19 45.03 -7.67
C GLN A 242 -1.24 44.52 -7.45
N LEU A 243 -1.81 44.74 -6.26
CA LEU A 243 -3.22 44.41 -6.00
C LEU A 243 -4.16 45.21 -6.90
N ALA A 244 -3.94 46.52 -7.04
CA ALA A 244 -4.77 47.38 -7.88
C ALA A 244 -4.62 47.14 -9.37
N ASN A 245 -3.40 46.87 -9.86
CA ASN A 245 -3.13 46.79 -11.30
C ASN A 245 -3.33 45.38 -11.87
N ILE A 246 -3.32 44.33 -11.04
CA ILE A 246 -3.36 42.94 -11.51
C ILE A 246 -4.53 42.20 -10.88
N ILE A 247 -4.67 42.24 -9.54
CA ILE A 247 -5.65 41.39 -8.86
C ILE A 247 -7.08 41.91 -8.94
N PHE A 248 -7.30 43.21 -8.73
CA PHE A 248 -8.64 43.79 -8.88
C PHE A 248 -9.19 43.65 -10.30
N PRO A 249 -8.44 43.96 -11.37
CA PRO A 249 -8.92 43.77 -12.74
C PRO A 249 -9.33 42.32 -13.03
N ILE A 250 -8.59 41.32 -12.53
CA ILE A 250 -8.95 39.90 -12.70
C ILE A 250 -10.29 39.59 -12.03
N PHE A 251 -10.49 39.98 -10.77
CA PHE A 251 -11.74 39.70 -10.05
C PHE A 251 -12.90 40.62 -10.47
N ASP A 252 -12.62 41.74 -11.13
CA ASP A 252 -13.64 42.58 -11.76
C ASP A 252 -14.10 41.99 -13.11
N GLN A 253 -13.16 41.44 -13.89
CA GLN A 253 -13.42 40.80 -15.18
C GLN A 253 -14.06 39.41 -15.02
N TYR A 254 -13.64 38.64 -14.01
CA TYR A 254 -14.13 37.31 -13.70
C TYR A 254 -14.68 37.26 -12.26
N PRO A 255 -15.85 37.87 -12.02
CA PRO A 255 -16.36 38.07 -10.68
C PRO A 255 -16.82 36.77 -10.01
N LEU A 256 -16.66 36.72 -8.68
CA LEU A 256 -17.09 35.60 -7.87
C LEU A 256 -18.63 35.49 -7.86
N LEU A 257 -19.13 34.29 -8.05
CA LEU A 257 -20.56 33.99 -8.20
C LEU A 257 -21.25 33.63 -6.86
N THR A 258 -20.69 34.00 -5.71
CA THR A 258 -21.26 33.67 -4.38
C THR A 258 -21.14 34.87 -3.45
N THR A 259 -21.61 34.73 -2.21
CA THR A 259 -21.34 35.68 -1.12
C THR A 259 -19.86 36.00 -0.89
N LYS A 260 -18.92 35.21 -1.43
CA LYS A 260 -17.49 35.56 -1.45
C LYS A 260 -17.20 36.86 -2.24
N TYR A 261 -18.05 37.24 -3.19
CA TYR A 261 -17.96 38.53 -3.88
C TYR A 261 -18.11 39.70 -2.90
N PHE A 262 -18.98 39.58 -1.89
CA PHE A 262 -19.14 40.61 -0.86
C PHE A 262 -17.84 40.86 -0.10
N ASN A 263 -17.13 39.78 0.24
CA ASN A 263 -15.83 39.86 0.91
C ASN A 263 -14.77 40.49 0.01
N TYR A 264 -14.78 40.17 -1.29
CA TYR A 264 -13.93 40.82 -2.29
C TYR A 264 -14.23 42.32 -2.42
N ALA A 265 -15.50 42.70 -2.55
CA ALA A 265 -15.93 44.09 -2.68
C ALA A 265 -15.51 44.91 -1.46
N LYS A 266 -15.72 44.38 -0.25
CA LYS A 266 -15.21 44.99 0.98
C LYS A 266 -13.71 45.14 1.00
N PHE A 267 -12.97 44.10 0.58
CA PHE A 267 -11.52 44.15 0.52
C PHE A 267 -11.03 45.25 -0.44
N LYS A 268 -11.71 45.43 -1.58
CA LYS A 268 -11.45 46.50 -2.54
C LYS A 268 -11.81 47.89 -1.99
N SER A 269 -12.93 48.03 -1.27
CA SER A 269 -13.28 49.28 -0.58
C SER A 269 -12.29 49.64 0.53
N ALA A 270 -11.83 48.65 1.30
CA ALA A 270 -10.79 48.84 2.31
C ALA A 270 -9.47 49.30 1.68
N TYR A 271 -9.12 48.77 0.51
CA TYR A 271 -7.98 49.25 -0.27
C TYR A 271 -8.14 50.73 -0.68
N ALA A 272 -9.31 51.12 -1.21
CA ALA A 272 -9.57 52.49 -1.62
C ALA A 272 -9.45 53.49 -0.46
N ILE A 273 -9.98 53.13 0.73
CA ILE A 273 -9.83 53.93 1.95
C ILE A 273 -8.35 54.10 2.34
N LEU A 274 -7.54 53.06 2.16
CA LEU A 274 -6.12 53.10 2.54
C LEU A 274 -5.23 53.89 1.58
N GLU A 275 -5.62 53.98 0.31
CA GLU A 275 -4.94 54.78 -0.71
C GLU A 275 -5.44 56.23 -0.79
N ASP A 276 -6.56 56.56 -0.12
CA ASP A 276 -7.05 57.93 -0.06
C ASP A 276 -6.11 58.83 0.77
N LYS A 277 -5.37 59.68 0.05
CA LYS A 277 -4.41 60.63 0.63
C LYS A 277 -5.10 61.76 1.41
N LYS A 278 -6.42 61.96 1.24
CA LYS A 278 -7.18 63.00 1.95
C LYS A 278 -7.53 62.59 3.38
N LEU A 279 -7.42 61.30 3.73
CA LEU A 279 -7.79 60.78 5.04
C LEU A 279 -6.59 60.65 5.99
N THR A 280 -6.75 61.16 7.21
CA THR A 280 -5.78 60.92 8.29
C THR A 280 -5.78 59.44 8.69
N LYS A 281 -4.70 58.99 9.34
CA LYS A 281 -4.56 57.58 9.79
C LYS A 281 -5.71 57.15 10.71
N SER A 282 -6.18 58.05 11.59
CA SER A 282 -7.29 57.79 12.50
C SER A 282 -8.62 57.63 11.75
N GLN A 283 -8.90 58.53 10.79
CA GLN A 283 -10.09 58.44 9.94
C GLN A 283 -10.12 57.18 9.07
N ARG A 284 -8.96 56.75 8.53
CA ARG A 284 -8.85 55.48 7.78
C ARG A 284 -9.19 54.28 8.65
N ASN A 285 -8.65 54.22 9.87
CA ASN A 285 -8.92 53.11 10.78
C ASN A 285 -10.40 53.03 11.17
N ALA A 286 -11.03 54.16 11.51
CA ALA A 286 -12.45 54.21 11.86
C ALA A 286 -13.37 53.77 10.71
N GLN A 287 -13.06 54.19 9.48
CA GLN A 287 -13.81 53.77 8.28
C GLN A 287 -13.64 52.27 7.98
N ILE A 288 -12.43 51.72 8.18
CA ILE A 288 -12.17 50.28 8.00
C ILE A 288 -12.89 49.45 9.07
N GLU A 289 -12.88 49.88 10.34
CA GLU A 289 -13.62 49.19 11.41
C GLU A 289 -15.12 49.13 11.11
N THR A 290 -15.69 50.23 10.63
CA THR A 290 -17.10 50.29 10.20
C THR A 290 -17.39 49.32 9.05
N LEU A 291 -16.49 49.25 8.06
CA LEU A 291 -16.61 48.34 6.92
C LEU A 291 -16.46 46.86 7.28
N LEU A 292 -15.63 46.54 8.28
CA LEU A 292 -15.46 45.18 8.79
C LEU A 292 -16.71 44.68 9.51
N LEU A 293 -17.41 45.56 10.22
CA LEU A 293 -18.65 45.25 10.97
C LEU A 293 -19.87 45.06 10.07
N THR A 294 -19.85 45.59 8.85
CA THR A 294 -20.92 45.33 7.88
C THR A 294 -21.03 43.81 7.68
N LYS A 295 -22.20 43.23 7.51
CA LYS A 295 -22.37 41.82 7.12
C LYS A 295 -23.25 41.75 5.88
N PRO A 296 -23.11 40.72 5.03
CA PRO A 296 -24.10 40.54 3.98
C PRO A 296 -25.42 40.20 4.67
N ASP A 297 -26.51 40.77 4.18
CA ASP A 297 -27.86 40.40 4.60
C ASP A 297 -28.09 38.90 4.32
N GLU A 298 -29.01 38.26 5.04
CA GLU A 298 -29.41 36.86 4.80
C GLU A 298 -30.02 36.67 3.40
N SER A 299 -30.54 37.75 2.79
CA SER A 299 -31.01 37.76 1.40
C SER A 299 -29.96 38.25 0.39
N TYR A 300 -28.69 38.41 0.80
CA TYR A 300 -27.64 38.90 -0.10
C TYR A 300 -27.37 37.91 -1.23
N ILE A 301 -27.46 38.42 -2.46
CA ILE A 301 -27.09 37.73 -3.69
C ILE A 301 -25.97 38.54 -4.35
N SER A 302 -24.94 37.86 -4.89
CA SER A 302 -23.85 38.53 -5.60
C SER A 302 -24.42 39.44 -6.71
N PRO A 303 -23.90 40.67 -6.91
CA PRO A 303 -24.32 41.57 -7.98
C PRO A 303 -24.32 40.95 -9.38
N VAL A 304 -23.46 39.95 -9.62
CA VAL A 304 -23.43 39.18 -10.88
C VAL A 304 -24.74 38.44 -11.09
N TRP A 305 -25.30 37.86 -10.02
CA TRP A 305 -26.59 37.18 -10.03
C TRP A 305 -27.76 38.14 -9.91
N ASN A 306 -27.62 39.27 -9.20
CA ASN A 306 -28.66 40.30 -9.15
C ASN A 306 -28.91 40.98 -10.50
N LYS A 307 -27.95 40.96 -11.43
CA LYS A 307 -28.16 41.42 -12.82
C LYS A 307 -29.05 40.46 -13.62
N ILE A 308 -29.22 39.22 -13.13
CA ILE A 308 -30.17 38.24 -13.67
C ILE A 308 -31.50 38.43 -12.94
N THR A 309 -32.15 39.57 -13.19
CA THR A 309 -33.48 39.87 -12.66
C THR A 309 -34.53 39.13 -13.48
N LEU A 310 -35.09 38.03 -12.97
CA LEU A 310 -36.49 37.56 -13.10
C LEU A 310 -36.62 36.04 -12.80
N PRO A 311 -37.81 35.54 -12.42
CA PRO A 311 -37.95 34.44 -11.47
C PRO A 311 -37.75 33.08 -12.11
N ILE A 312 -36.61 32.40 -11.90
CA ILE A 312 -36.39 30.92 -11.98
C ILE A 312 -37.01 30.23 -13.25
N ALA A 313 -37.39 30.97 -14.28
CA ALA A 313 -38.13 30.47 -15.43
C ALA A 313 -37.22 30.21 -16.61
N ASP A 314 -36.10 30.94 -16.70
CA ASP A 314 -35.08 30.68 -17.70
C ASP A 314 -33.76 30.27 -17.07
N ALA A 315 -33.71 29.01 -16.63
CA ALA A 315 -32.50 28.40 -16.12
C ALA A 315 -31.42 28.23 -17.21
N ASN A 316 -31.73 28.46 -18.50
CA ASN A 316 -30.71 28.53 -19.55
C ASN A 316 -29.79 29.74 -19.37
N GLU A 317 -30.32 30.90 -18.98
CA GLU A 317 -29.50 32.11 -18.78
C GLU A 317 -28.56 31.94 -17.58
N ALA A 318 -29.03 31.31 -16.50
CA ALA A 318 -28.16 30.93 -15.38
C ALA A 318 -27.06 29.93 -15.81
N GLY A 319 -27.39 29.02 -16.73
CA GLY A 319 -26.45 28.09 -17.35
C GLY A 319 -25.35 28.76 -18.19
N LYS A 320 -25.62 29.93 -18.78
CA LYS A 320 -24.65 30.68 -19.60
C LYS A 320 -23.60 31.42 -18.76
N VAL A 321 -23.93 31.78 -17.51
CA VAL A 321 -23.02 32.50 -16.60
C VAL A 321 -22.07 31.55 -15.85
N ILE A 322 -22.51 30.32 -15.60
CA ILE A 322 -21.72 29.29 -14.91
C ILE A 322 -20.77 28.65 -15.92
N SER A 323 -19.49 29.03 -15.89
CA SER A 323 -18.49 28.36 -16.70
C SER A 323 -18.28 26.91 -16.21
N LYS A 324 -17.97 26.01 -17.16
CA LYS A 324 -17.71 24.60 -16.86
C LYS A 324 -16.60 24.43 -15.81
N SER A 325 -15.53 25.23 -15.89
CA SER A 325 -14.41 25.19 -14.94
C SER A 325 -14.81 25.67 -13.54
N TRP A 326 -15.66 26.71 -13.44
CA TRP A 326 -16.16 27.18 -12.15
C TRP A 326 -17.08 26.13 -11.52
N LEU A 327 -17.95 25.49 -12.30
CA LEU A 327 -18.87 24.46 -11.81
C LEU A 327 -18.12 23.26 -11.25
N ILE A 328 -17.06 22.81 -11.92
CA ILE A 328 -16.21 21.71 -11.45
C ILE A 328 -15.61 22.05 -10.08
N GLY A 329 -14.96 23.21 -9.94
CA GLY A 329 -14.37 23.63 -8.66
C GLY A 329 -15.41 23.88 -7.57
N PHE A 330 -16.63 24.27 -7.93
CA PHE A 330 -17.73 24.45 -6.99
C PHE A 330 -18.29 23.11 -6.48
N VAL A 331 -18.54 22.15 -7.38
CA VAL A 331 -19.03 20.81 -7.02
C VAL A 331 -18.02 20.06 -6.16
N GLU A 332 -16.72 20.26 -6.40
CA GLU A 332 -15.66 19.69 -5.56
C GLU A 332 -15.67 20.24 -4.11
N ALA A 333 -16.19 21.45 -3.91
CA ALA A 333 -16.23 22.10 -2.60
C ALA A 333 -17.52 21.86 -1.81
N GLU A 334 -18.67 21.83 -2.49
CA GLU A 334 -20.00 21.87 -1.86
C GLU A 334 -20.93 20.71 -2.29
N GLY A 335 -20.48 19.87 -3.23
CA GLY A 335 -21.23 18.74 -3.80
C GLY A 335 -20.74 17.38 -3.28
N SER A 336 -21.63 16.39 -3.29
CA SER A 336 -21.30 15.02 -2.91
C SER A 336 -22.14 14.01 -3.70
N PHE A 337 -21.49 12.92 -4.13
CA PHE A 337 -22.19 11.71 -4.57
C PHE A 337 -22.37 10.81 -3.34
N TYR A 338 -23.47 10.06 -3.29
CA TYR A 338 -23.77 9.18 -2.16
C TYR A 338 -24.63 7.98 -2.57
N LEU A 339 -24.80 7.04 -1.66
CA LEU A 339 -25.76 5.94 -1.79
C LEU A 339 -26.87 6.13 -0.75
N VAL A 340 -28.10 5.84 -1.13
CA VAL A 340 -29.24 5.85 -0.22
C VAL A 340 -30.16 4.67 -0.48
N THR A 341 -30.61 4.05 0.59
CA THR A 341 -31.57 2.96 0.57
C THR A 341 -32.98 3.54 0.42
N LYS A 342 -33.66 3.21 -0.67
CA LYS A 342 -35.04 3.66 -0.92
C LYS A 342 -36.07 2.74 -0.25
N ASP A 343 -35.82 1.43 -0.29
CA ASP A 343 -36.63 0.35 0.28
C ASP A 343 -35.71 -0.75 0.86
N ALA A 344 -36.23 -1.69 1.66
CA ALA A 344 -35.44 -2.72 2.36
C ALA A 344 -34.41 -3.47 1.48
N ASN A 345 -34.71 -3.63 0.19
CA ASN A 345 -33.86 -4.36 -0.76
C ASN A 345 -33.30 -3.47 -1.89
N ARG A 346 -33.43 -2.14 -1.80
CA ARG A 346 -33.12 -1.24 -2.93
C ARG A 346 -32.23 -0.07 -2.52
N ILE A 347 -30.95 -0.15 -2.90
CA ILE A 347 -29.96 0.92 -2.78
C ILE A 347 -29.89 1.67 -4.12
N VAL A 348 -29.89 3.00 -4.07
CA VAL A 348 -29.79 3.87 -5.25
C VAL A 348 -28.70 4.92 -5.06
N HIS A 349 -28.02 5.27 -6.16
CA HIS A 349 -27.02 6.34 -6.19
C HIS A 349 -27.71 7.70 -6.17
N GLY A 350 -27.15 8.61 -5.38
CA GLY A 350 -27.61 9.96 -5.17
C GLY A 350 -26.52 10.98 -5.44
N PHE A 351 -26.94 12.20 -5.74
CA PHE A 351 -26.08 13.36 -5.90
C PHE A 351 -26.75 14.55 -5.23
N GLY A 352 -26.00 15.24 -4.36
CA GLY A 352 -26.52 16.37 -3.62
C GLY A 352 -25.51 17.50 -3.49
N ILE A 353 -26.02 18.73 -3.54
CA ILE A 353 -25.25 19.97 -3.39
C ILE A 353 -26.00 20.89 -2.44
N THR A 354 -25.28 21.53 -1.52
CA THR A 354 -25.85 22.48 -0.56
C THR A 354 -25.30 23.89 -0.76
N GLN A 355 -26.10 24.92 -0.47
CA GLN A 355 -25.68 26.32 -0.48
C GLN A 355 -26.53 27.14 0.49
N LYS A 356 -25.89 27.95 1.34
CA LYS A 356 -26.56 28.69 2.42
C LYS A 356 -27.41 29.86 1.94
N LEU A 357 -26.85 30.73 1.08
CA LEU A 357 -27.43 32.04 0.77
C LEU A 357 -27.79 32.22 -0.71
N ASP A 358 -27.30 31.35 -1.60
CA ASP A 358 -27.40 31.52 -3.05
C ASP A 358 -28.28 30.44 -3.71
N ARG A 359 -29.61 30.51 -3.53
CA ARG A 359 -30.57 29.55 -4.16
C ARG A 359 -30.47 29.52 -5.69
N VAL A 360 -30.27 30.68 -6.31
CA VAL A 360 -30.22 30.85 -7.77
C VAL A 360 -29.05 30.07 -8.39
N VAL A 361 -27.92 29.96 -7.69
CA VAL A 361 -26.77 29.15 -8.11
C VAL A 361 -27.16 27.68 -8.21
N LEU A 362 -27.86 27.16 -7.20
CA LEU A 362 -28.33 25.79 -7.21
C LEU A 362 -29.31 25.56 -8.37
N GLU A 363 -30.28 26.44 -8.60
CA GLU A 363 -31.19 26.32 -9.75
C GLU A 363 -30.46 26.32 -11.11
N GLY A 364 -29.41 27.13 -11.26
CA GLY A 364 -28.55 27.11 -12.45
C GLY A 364 -27.83 25.76 -12.63
N ILE A 365 -27.25 25.22 -11.54
CA ILE A 365 -26.58 23.92 -11.56
C ILE A 365 -27.56 22.79 -11.87
N ARG A 366 -28.76 22.84 -11.28
CA ARG A 366 -29.86 21.91 -11.54
C ARG A 366 -30.11 21.78 -13.04
N HIS A 367 -30.14 22.91 -13.73
CA HIS A 367 -30.43 22.98 -15.16
C HIS A 367 -29.26 22.49 -16.02
N ILE A 368 -28.04 22.94 -15.72
CA ILE A 368 -26.81 22.51 -16.43
C ILE A 368 -26.63 20.99 -16.35
N LEU A 369 -26.92 20.40 -15.19
CA LEU A 369 -26.76 18.97 -14.94
C LEU A 369 -28.04 18.16 -15.25
N HIS A 370 -29.08 18.82 -15.77
CA HIS A 370 -30.37 18.21 -16.10
C HIS A 370 -30.98 17.39 -14.94
N ILE A 371 -30.95 17.95 -13.74
CA ILE A 371 -31.51 17.35 -12.52
C ILE A 371 -33.00 17.72 -12.40
N SER A 372 -33.86 16.70 -12.33
CA SER A 372 -35.31 16.89 -12.24
C SER A 372 -35.80 17.32 -10.85
N THR A 373 -35.07 17.01 -9.76
CA THR A 373 -35.46 17.38 -8.40
C THR A 373 -35.32 18.87 -8.13
N LYS A 374 -36.35 19.50 -7.56
CA LYS A 374 -36.36 20.94 -7.21
C LYS A 374 -35.36 21.27 -6.10
N VAL A 375 -34.88 22.52 -6.07
CA VAL A 375 -34.13 23.05 -4.92
C VAL A 375 -35.07 23.15 -3.70
N VAL A 376 -34.63 22.61 -2.57
CA VAL A 376 -35.39 22.61 -1.30
C VAL A 376 -34.61 23.40 -0.25
N TYR A 377 -35.32 24.22 0.54
CA TYR A 377 -34.73 24.87 1.71
C TYR A 377 -34.87 23.97 2.95
N LYS A 378 -33.77 23.81 3.70
CA LYS A 378 -33.69 23.00 4.93
C LYS A 378 -33.62 23.92 6.15
N GLU A 379 -34.79 24.24 6.72
CA GLU A 379 -34.93 25.13 7.88
C GLU A 379 -33.99 24.76 9.05
N LYS A 380 -33.89 23.47 9.39
CA LYS A 380 -33.04 22.96 10.47
C LYS A 380 -31.55 23.35 10.35
N TYR A 381 -31.08 23.60 9.14
CA TYR A 381 -29.66 23.81 8.85
C TYR A 381 -29.39 25.11 8.08
N ASN A 382 -30.40 25.96 7.94
CA ASN A 382 -30.38 27.25 7.25
C ASN A 382 -29.60 27.21 5.92
N HIS A 383 -30.00 26.33 5.00
CA HIS A 383 -29.43 26.26 3.65
C HIS A 383 -30.40 25.71 2.61
N HIS A 384 -30.15 26.04 1.36
CA HIS A 384 -30.77 25.43 0.18
C HIS A 384 -29.98 24.19 -0.26
N MET A 385 -30.67 23.21 -0.83
CA MET A 385 -30.09 21.95 -1.29
C MET A 385 -30.79 21.46 -2.55
N ILE A 386 -30.02 20.88 -3.47
CA ILE A 386 -30.56 20.00 -4.52
C ILE A 386 -30.05 18.61 -4.24
N ASP A 387 -30.94 17.64 -4.36
CA ASP A 387 -30.69 16.23 -4.09
C ASP A 387 -31.43 15.42 -5.14
N THR A 388 -30.75 14.51 -5.82
CA THR A 388 -31.40 13.58 -6.73
C THR A 388 -30.86 12.19 -6.56
N THR A 389 -31.78 11.23 -6.56
CA THR A 389 -31.52 9.78 -6.67
C THR A 389 -32.06 9.21 -7.98
N ASN A 390 -32.52 10.09 -8.87
CA ASN A 390 -33.07 9.70 -10.16
C ASN A 390 -31.94 9.26 -11.10
N SER A 391 -31.96 8.00 -11.53
CA SER A 391 -30.88 7.41 -12.33
C SER A 391 -30.58 8.17 -13.63
N ARG A 392 -31.59 8.79 -14.27
CA ARG A 392 -31.40 9.59 -15.49
C ARG A 392 -30.68 10.91 -15.18
N ALA A 393 -31.02 11.55 -14.07
CA ALA A 393 -30.31 12.75 -13.62
C ALA A 393 -28.86 12.42 -13.22
N ILE A 394 -28.63 11.28 -12.57
CA ILE A 394 -27.28 10.81 -12.23
C ILE A 394 -26.45 10.55 -13.50
N ASP A 395 -27.02 9.89 -14.50
CA ASP A 395 -26.34 9.65 -15.78
C ASP A 395 -25.99 10.97 -16.50
N ASN A 396 -26.88 11.97 -16.48
CA ASN A 396 -26.60 13.30 -17.02
C ASN A 396 -25.45 14.01 -16.28
N VAL A 397 -25.47 13.97 -14.94
CA VAL A 397 -24.41 14.50 -14.09
C VAL A 397 -23.08 13.81 -14.42
N SER A 398 -23.07 12.48 -14.46
CA SER A 398 -21.89 11.68 -14.79
C SER A 398 -21.34 12.04 -16.16
N LYS A 399 -22.18 12.08 -17.21
CA LYS A 399 -21.80 12.44 -18.58
C LYS A 399 -21.23 13.85 -18.68
N TYR A 400 -21.82 14.82 -17.98
CA TYR A 400 -21.36 16.21 -17.99
C TYR A 400 -19.90 16.33 -17.48
N PHE A 401 -19.56 15.53 -16.48
CA PHE A 401 -18.22 15.52 -15.88
C PHE A 401 -17.25 14.53 -16.54
N PHE A 402 -17.74 13.46 -17.17
CA PHE A 402 -16.96 12.47 -17.91
C PHE A 402 -16.17 13.19 -19.03
N ASN A 403 -14.85 13.01 -19.07
CA ASN A 403 -13.85 13.68 -19.93
C ASN A 403 -13.33 15.06 -19.50
N THR A 404 -14.01 15.79 -18.62
CA THR A 404 -13.56 17.13 -18.20
C THR A 404 -12.73 17.09 -16.92
N MET A 405 -12.99 16.09 -16.09
CA MET A 405 -12.29 15.88 -14.82
C MET A 405 -11.04 15.02 -15.02
N LYS A 406 -10.11 15.45 -15.88
CA LYS A 406 -8.82 14.76 -16.13
C LYS A 406 -7.83 14.84 -14.95
N GLY A 407 -8.22 15.50 -13.85
CA GLY A 407 -7.40 15.69 -12.65
C GLY A 407 -8.09 15.34 -11.34
N MET A 408 -9.28 14.72 -11.36
CA MET A 408 -9.94 14.33 -10.13
C MET A 408 -9.45 12.93 -9.71
N LYS A 409 -8.85 12.83 -8.52
CA LYS A 409 -8.31 11.60 -7.92
C LYS A 409 -9.36 10.53 -7.56
N GLY A 410 -10.64 10.76 -7.85
CA GLY A 410 -11.73 9.81 -7.65
C GLY A 410 -13.04 10.50 -7.26
N VAL A 411 -14.17 9.96 -7.72
CA VAL A 411 -15.51 10.35 -7.24
C VAL A 411 -15.72 9.65 -5.89
N GLU A 412 -15.72 10.40 -4.79
CA GLU A 412 -16.06 9.88 -3.46
C GLU A 412 -17.57 9.72 -3.32
N TYR A 413 -18.04 8.51 -3.01
CA TYR A 413 -19.39 8.29 -2.53
C TYR A 413 -19.37 8.40 -1.01
N ARG A 414 -20.06 9.38 -0.43
CA ARG A 414 -20.31 9.43 1.02
C ARG A 414 -21.59 8.68 1.32
N ILE A 415 -21.53 7.53 1.95
CA ILE A 415 -22.74 6.96 2.55
C ILE A 415 -23.16 7.91 3.69
N TRP A 416 -24.47 8.13 3.87
CA TRP A 416 -24.97 8.93 4.99
C TRP A 416 -25.36 7.97 6.12
N SER A 417 -24.66 8.02 7.25
CA SER A 417 -24.96 7.17 8.43
C SER A 417 -26.42 7.21 8.90
N ARG A 418 -27.15 8.30 8.63
CA ARG A 418 -28.60 8.42 8.94
C ARG A 418 -29.47 7.45 8.14
N SER A 419 -29.07 7.04 6.94
CA SER A 419 -29.81 6.10 6.10
C SER A 419 -29.68 4.65 6.62
N PHE A 420 -28.61 4.34 7.35
CA PHE A 420 -28.47 3.08 8.10
C PHE A 420 -29.23 3.09 9.43
N ASN A 421 -29.36 4.26 10.07
CA ASN A 421 -29.95 4.39 11.41
C ASN A 421 -31.48 4.20 11.48
N LYS A 422 -32.17 3.88 10.38
CA LYS A 422 -33.62 3.65 10.40
C LYS A 422 -34.02 2.22 10.80
N HIS A 423 -33.07 1.30 10.88
CA HIS A 423 -33.29 -0.08 11.28
C HIS A 423 -32.34 -0.47 12.44
N LYS A 424 -32.53 0.17 13.60
CA LYS A 424 -32.10 -0.43 14.87
C LYS A 424 -33.02 -1.62 15.14
N GLY A 425 -32.53 -2.84 14.95
CA GLY A 425 -33.28 -4.02 15.37
C GLY A 425 -32.79 -5.37 14.86
N ASP A 426 -32.04 -5.43 13.77
CA ASP A 426 -31.65 -6.73 13.22
C ASP A 426 -30.23 -6.71 12.66
N TYR A 427 -29.26 -6.90 13.56
CA TYR A 427 -27.87 -7.13 13.20
C TYR A 427 -27.62 -8.57 12.72
N SER A 428 -28.64 -9.43 12.65
CA SER A 428 -28.47 -10.83 12.25
C SER A 428 -27.87 -11.00 10.84
N GLN A 429 -28.02 -10.01 9.95
CA GLN A 429 -27.47 -10.05 8.59
C GLN A 429 -26.09 -9.38 8.42
N LEU A 430 -25.55 -8.75 9.48
CA LEU A 430 -24.14 -8.30 9.51
C LEU A 430 -23.26 -9.22 10.38
N VAL A 431 -23.87 -10.20 11.07
CA VAL A 431 -23.24 -11.14 12.00
C VAL A 431 -22.86 -12.47 11.32
N GLU A 432 -22.73 -12.51 9.99
CA GLU A 432 -22.13 -13.67 9.30
C GLU A 432 -20.60 -13.79 9.50
N GLY A 433 -20.00 -12.99 10.39
CA GLY A 433 -18.55 -13.00 10.68
C GLY A 433 -18.06 -14.25 11.41
N ILE A 434 -18.96 -14.94 12.15
CA ILE A 434 -18.66 -16.21 12.83
C ILE A 434 -18.94 -17.42 11.89
N ALA A 435 -19.60 -17.21 10.76
CA ALA A 435 -20.19 -18.28 9.96
C ALA A 435 -19.43 -18.65 8.67
N SER A 436 -18.35 -17.97 8.27
CA SER A 436 -17.72 -18.29 6.96
C SER A 436 -16.89 -19.57 6.96
N HIS A 437 -16.37 -20.00 8.11
CA HIS A 437 -15.71 -21.31 8.32
C HIS A 437 -16.06 -21.83 9.70
N SER A 438 -17.25 -22.42 9.85
CA SER A 438 -17.81 -22.84 11.14
C SER A 438 -17.20 -24.10 11.74
N GLY A 439 -16.19 -24.71 11.11
CA GLY A 439 -15.58 -25.86 11.74
C GLY A 439 -14.12 -26.10 11.39
N GLY A 440 -13.69 -27.34 11.63
CA GLY A 440 -12.36 -27.64 12.15
C GLY A 440 -11.19 -27.43 11.19
N SER A 441 -11.45 -27.09 9.93
CA SER A 441 -10.44 -26.96 8.89
C SER A 441 -9.42 -25.86 9.20
N VAL A 442 -9.89 -24.67 9.58
CA VAL A 442 -9.02 -23.53 9.91
C VAL A 442 -8.20 -23.83 11.17
N ASP A 443 -8.76 -24.56 12.12
CA ASP A 443 -8.06 -24.94 13.36
C ASP A 443 -6.89 -25.90 13.07
N LEU A 444 -7.08 -26.87 12.16
CA LEU A 444 -5.99 -27.74 11.68
C LEU A 444 -4.90 -26.95 10.95
N ALA A 445 -5.28 -25.96 10.13
CA ALA A 445 -4.31 -25.09 9.47
C ALA A 445 -3.51 -24.24 10.48
N ILE A 446 -4.16 -23.72 11.52
CA ILE A 446 -3.50 -23.00 12.62
C ILE A 446 -2.52 -23.93 13.36
N PHE A 447 -2.94 -25.14 13.75
CA PHE A 447 -2.05 -26.11 14.41
C PHE A 447 -0.87 -26.51 13.54
N SER A 448 -1.08 -26.66 12.23
CA SER A 448 0.01 -26.87 11.27
C SER A 448 1.04 -25.74 11.37
N LEU A 449 0.60 -24.48 11.31
CA LEU A 449 1.50 -23.31 11.38
C LEU A 449 2.20 -23.22 12.74
N HIS A 450 1.54 -23.56 13.85
CA HIS A 450 2.20 -23.65 15.16
C HIS A 450 3.34 -24.67 15.16
N LEU A 451 3.11 -25.90 14.66
CA LEU A 451 4.14 -26.93 14.62
C LEU A 451 5.31 -26.53 13.71
N SER A 452 5.02 -25.95 12.54
CA SER A 452 6.05 -25.41 11.64
C SER A 452 6.83 -24.28 12.29
N GLY A 453 6.16 -23.37 13.00
CA GLY A 453 6.77 -22.28 13.75
C GLY A 453 7.70 -22.77 14.85
N ILE A 454 7.28 -23.76 15.64
CA ILE A 454 8.12 -24.39 16.68
C ILE A 454 9.36 -25.03 16.06
N SER A 455 9.20 -25.78 14.96
CA SER A 455 10.33 -26.35 14.19
C SER A 455 11.40 -25.29 13.89
N SER A 456 10.97 -24.17 13.30
CA SER A 456 11.85 -23.10 12.83
C SER A 456 12.47 -22.29 13.97
N MET A 457 11.75 -22.05 15.07
CA MET A 457 12.29 -21.40 16.27
C MET A 457 13.38 -22.24 16.92
N LEU A 458 13.14 -23.55 17.08
CA LEU A 458 14.13 -24.48 17.62
C LEU A 458 15.38 -24.51 16.71
N GLY A 459 15.19 -24.62 15.39
CA GLY A 459 16.28 -24.56 14.43
C GLY A 459 17.08 -23.26 14.52
N ALA A 460 16.40 -22.12 14.62
CA ALA A 460 17.02 -20.80 14.77
C ALA A 460 17.89 -20.68 16.02
N MET A 461 17.39 -21.11 17.18
CA MET A 461 18.17 -21.14 18.44
C MET A 461 19.44 -21.98 18.26
N ASN A 462 19.32 -23.15 17.63
CA ASN A 462 20.45 -24.03 17.37
C ASN A 462 21.49 -23.40 16.44
N PHE A 463 21.07 -22.76 15.33
CA PHE A 463 21.98 -22.06 14.42
C PHE A 463 22.71 -20.91 15.11
N ILE A 464 22.00 -20.09 15.90
CA ILE A 464 22.62 -18.97 16.63
C ILE A 464 23.69 -19.50 17.57
N THR A 465 23.38 -20.48 18.41
CA THR A 465 24.34 -21.05 19.36
C THR A 465 25.54 -21.70 18.64
N THR A 466 25.28 -22.45 17.57
CA THR A 466 26.34 -23.11 16.78
C THR A 466 27.27 -22.08 16.16
N ILE A 467 26.72 -21.08 15.46
CA ILE A 467 27.52 -20.06 14.76
C ILE A 467 28.29 -19.21 15.75
N ILE A 468 27.74 -18.87 16.92
CA ILE A 468 28.42 -18.01 17.90
C ILE A 468 29.54 -18.75 18.63
N ASN A 469 29.28 -20.00 19.04
CA ASN A 469 30.14 -20.71 20.00
C ASN A 469 31.06 -21.78 19.40
N MET A 470 30.76 -22.30 18.20
CA MET A 470 31.46 -23.48 17.64
C MET A 470 32.33 -23.18 16.42
N ARG A 471 32.65 -21.90 16.15
CA ARG A 471 33.59 -21.55 15.08
C ARG A 471 34.99 -22.08 15.37
N ALA A 472 35.69 -22.49 14.33
CA ALA A 472 37.08 -22.91 14.42
C ALA A 472 37.97 -21.78 15.01
N PRO A 473 38.99 -22.14 15.80
CA PRO A 473 39.96 -21.18 16.33
C PRO A 473 40.54 -20.31 15.21
N GLY A 474 40.56 -18.99 15.42
CA GLY A 474 41.06 -18.01 14.44
C GLY A 474 40.01 -17.43 13.47
N MET A 475 38.79 -17.98 13.44
CA MET A 475 37.67 -17.42 12.68
C MET A 475 36.88 -16.39 13.50
N SER A 476 37.22 -15.11 13.33
CA SER A 476 36.40 -14.00 13.82
C SER A 476 35.13 -13.84 12.97
N PHE A 477 34.15 -13.08 13.48
CA PHE A 477 32.89 -12.80 12.76
C PHE A 477 33.12 -12.22 11.36
N HIS A 478 34.09 -11.31 11.21
CA HIS A 478 34.44 -10.70 9.91
C HIS A 478 35.15 -11.65 8.93
N LYS A 479 35.44 -12.89 9.33
CA LYS A 479 36.01 -13.93 8.46
C LYS A 479 35.00 -15.02 8.10
N MET A 480 33.77 -14.96 8.61
CA MET A 480 32.76 -15.97 8.31
C MET A 480 32.28 -15.88 6.85
N PRO A 481 32.00 -17.00 6.18
CA PRO A 481 31.43 -16.98 4.84
C PRO A 481 30.09 -16.24 4.77
N LEU A 482 29.76 -15.64 3.63
CA LEU A 482 28.53 -14.85 3.45
C LEU A 482 27.26 -15.69 3.63
N PHE A 483 27.30 -16.99 3.31
CA PHE A 483 26.18 -17.90 3.59
C PHE A 483 25.95 -18.09 5.10
N VAL A 484 27.02 -18.20 5.90
CA VAL A 484 26.91 -18.32 7.37
C VAL A 484 26.34 -17.04 7.98
N TRP A 485 26.78 -15.86 7.51
CA TRP A 485 26.17 -14.59 7.90
C TRP A 485 24.68 -14.52 7.55
N ALA A 486 24.32 -14.95 6.34
CA ALA A 486 22.93 -14.97 5.91
C ALA A 486 22.06 -15.88 6.80
N VAL A 487 22.53 -17.09 7.13
CA VAL A 487 21.81 -18.00 8.05
C VAL A 487 21.73 -17.42 9.46
N LEU A 488 22.80 -16.80 9.97
CA LEU A 488 22.78 -16.17 11.30
C LEU A 488 21.73 -15.05 11.39
N ILE A 489 21.70 -14.15 10.41
CA ILE A 489 20.71 -13.06 10.36
C ILE A 489 19.31 -13.64 10.29
N THR A 490 19.10 -14.61 9.41
CA THR A 490 17.81 -15.28 9.23
C THR A 490 17.34 -15.96 10.52
N ALA A 491 18.23 -16.64 11.25
CA ALA A 491 17.90 -17.25 12.53
C ALA A 491 17.48 -16.22 13.58
N VAL A 492 18.14 -15.05 13.62
CA VAL A 492 17.73 -13.94 14.50
C VAL A 492 16.36 -13.40 14.10
N LEU A 493 16.08 -13.22 12.81
CA LEU A 493 14.76 -12.79 12.34
C LEU A 493 13.67 -13.78 12.77
N LEU A 494 13.87 -15.08 12.53
CA LEU A 494 12.93 -16.14 12.91
C LEU A 494 12.60 -16.11 14.40
N LEU A 495 13.61 -15.95 15.25
CA LEU A 495 13.45 -15.92 16.69
C LEU A 495 12.62 -14.72 17.17
N LEU A 496 12.72 -13.59 16.47
CA LEU A 496 12.02 -12.35 16.82
C LEU A 496 10.63 -12.22 16.18
N SER A 497 10.41 -12.78 14.99
CA SER A 497 9.16 -12.62 14.24
C SER A 497 8.12 -13.71 14.55
N LEU A 498 8.53 -14.97 14.66
CA LEU A 498 7.60 -16.10 14.83
C LEU A 498 6.73 -16.04 16.11
N PRO A 499 7.22 -15.53 17.27
CA PRO A 499 6.36 -15.37 18.44
C PRO A 499 5.14 -14.48 18.19
N VAL A 500 5.27 -13.47 17.32
CA VAL A 500 4.16 -12.55 16.99
C VAL A 500 3.09 -13.25 16.15
N LEU A 501 3.51 -14.06 15.16
CA LEU A 501 2.57 -14.91 14.42
C LEU A 501 1.86 -15.88 15.37
N ALA A 502 2.63 -16.61 16.18
CA ALA A 502 2.10 -17.59 17.13
C ALA A 502 1.07 -16.96 18.06
N GLY A 503 1.33 -15.76 18.58
CA GLY A 503 0.36 -14.98 19.36
C GLY A 503 -0.90 -14.66 18.55
N GLY A 504 -0.74 -14.12 17.34
CA GLY A 504 -1.83 -13.77 16.43
C GLY A 504 -2.77 -14.94 16.12
N ILE A 505 -2.22 -16.08 15.69
CA ILE A 505 -3.03 -17.25 15.33
C ILE A 505 -3.56 -17.99 16.55
N THR A 506 -2.94 -17.86 17.74
CA THR A 506 -3.51 -18.40 18.98
C THR A 506 -4.72 -17.59 19.45
N MET A 507 -4.63 -16.25 19.40
CA MET A 507 -5.78 -15.38 19.65
C MET A 507 -6.93 -15.68 18.68
N LEU A 508 -6.60 -15.95 17.41
CA LEU A 508 -7.58 -16.36 16.41
C LEU A 508 -8.24 -17.70 16.77
N LEU A 509 -7.43 -18.68 17.20
CA LEU A 509 -7.91 -19.98 17.65
C LEU A 509 -8.84 -19.85 18.86
N THR A 510 -8.54 -18.93 19.79
CA THR A 510 -9.39 -18.69 20.97
C THR A 510 -10.68 -17.97 20.63
N ASP A 511 -10.66 -17.04 19.68
CA ASP A 511 -11.89 -16.38 19.19
C ASP A 511 -12.82 -17.41 18.54
N ARG A 512 -12.25 -18.39 17.83
CA ARG A 512 -13.02 -19.46 17.19
C ARG A 512 -13.57 -20.51 18.15
N ASN A 513 -12.82 -20.89 19.19
CA ASN A 513 -13.11 -22.11 19.98
C ASN A 513 -13.46 -21.84 21.45
N PHE A 514 -13.15 -20.66 21.98
CA PHE A 514 -13.25 -20.35 23.41
C PHE A 514 -14.07 -19.08 23.70
N ASN A 515 -14.82 -18.57 22.71
CA ASN A 515 -15.66 -17.37 22.83
C ASN A 515 -14.88 -16.13 23.33
N THR A 516 -13.59 -16.02 23.00
CA THR A 516 -12.88 -14.74 23.15
C THR A 516 -13.26 -13.78 22.02
N SER A 517 -12.88 -12.51 22.15
CA SER A 517 -13.22 -11.47 21.18
C SER A 517 -12.06 -10.51 20.92
N PHE A 518 -10.88 -11.05 20.57
CA PHE A 518 -9.71 -10.25 20.18
C PHE A 518 -9.93 -9.51 18.86
N TYR A 519 -10.51 -10.20 17.88
CA TYR A 519 -10.72 -9.70 16.52
C TYR A 519 -12.19 -9.49 16.18
N GLU A 520 -13.13 -10.03 16.96
CA GLU A 520 -14.57 -9.91 16.73
C GLU A 520 -15.12 -8.53 17.16
N PRO A 521 -15.57 -7.68 16.22
CA PRO A 521 -16.09 -6.35 16.55
C PRO A 521 -17.32 -6.38 17.45
N ALA A 522 -18.17 -7.42 17.36
CA ALA A 522 -19.35 -7.54 18.22
C ALA A 522 -18.98 -7.67 19.70
N GLY A 523 -17.81 -8.24 20.02
CA GLY A 523 -17.25 -8.31 21.37
C GLY A 523 -16.26 -7.19 21.72
N GLY A 524 -16.11 -6.18 20.86
CA GLY A 524 -15.19 -5.06 21.04
C GLY A 524 -13.76 -5.29 20.52
N GLY A 525 -13.52 -6.39 19.79
CA GLY A 525 -12.26 -6.68 19.12
C GLY A 525 -12.03 -5.86 17.84
N ASP A 526 -10.81 -5.92 17.30
CA ASP A 526 -10.43 -5.20 16.07
C ASP A 526 -9.74 -6.14 15.05
N PRO A 527 -10.35 -6.42 13.89
CA PRO A 527 -9.71 -7.20 12.82
C PRO A 527 -8.39 -6.62 12.31
N LEU A 528 -8.19 -5.29 12.39
CA LEU A 528 -6.93 -4.65 11.99
C LEU A 528 -5.77 -5.02 12.92
N LEU A 529 -6.06 -5.39 14.17
CA LEU A 529 -5.05 -5.92 15.09
C LEU A 529 -4.42 -7.20 14.52
N TYR A 530 -5.24 -8.11 13.97
CA TYR A 530 -4.74 -9.32 13.33
C TYR A 530 -3.80 -8.98 12.17
N GLN A 531 -4.18 -8.06 11.29
CA GLN A 531 -3.35 -7.65 10.16
C GLN A 531 -2.01 -7.06 10.61
N HIS A 532 -2.00 -6.23 11.66
CA HIS A 532 -0.75 -5.71 12.21
C HIS A 532 0.15 -6.83 12.75
N LEU A 533 -0.39 -7.76 13.53
CA LEU A 533 0.37 -8.88 14.09
C LEU A 533 0.89 -9.82 13.00
N PHE A 534 0.03 -10.16 12.04
CA PHE A 534 0.38 -11.02 10.91
C PHE A 534 1.47 -10.38 10.08
N TRP A 535 1.34 -9.12 9.66
CA TRP A 535 2.34 -8.47 8.81
C TRP A 535 3.63 -8.13 9.54
N PHE A 536 3.56 -7.85 10.85
CA PHE A 536 4.77 -7.70 11.67
C PHE A 536 5.64 -8.96 11.64
N PHE A 537 5.02 -10.14 11.55
CA PHE A 537 5.72 -11.38 11.21
C PHE A 537 6.03 -11.49 9.71
N GLY A 538 5.02 -11.26 8.86
CA GLY A 538 5.02 -11.63 7.44
C GLY A 538 6.03 -10.85 6.62
N HIS A 539 6.35 -9.61 6.99
CA HIS A 539 7.38 -8.86 6.27
C HIS A 539 8.81 -9.31 6.63
N PRO A 540 9.20 -9.49 7.90
CA PRO A 540 10.43 -10.20 8.25
C PRO A 540 10.51 -11.60 7.62
N GLU A 541 9.40 -12.32 7.52
CA GLU A 541 9.33 -13.65 6.90
C GLU A 541 9.77 -13.63 5.42
N VAL A 542 9.33 -12.65 4.63
CA VAL A 542 9.80 -12.57 3.24
C VAL A 542 11.31 -12.33 3.13
N TYR A 543 11.93 -11.70 4.14
CA TYR A 543 13.38 -11.57 4.21
C TYR A 543 14.08 -12.85 4.68
N ILE A 544 13.48 -13.59 5.60
CA ILE A 544 13.94 -14.91 6.03
C ILE A 544 14.08 -15.86 4.82
N LEU A 545 13.17 -15.77 3.86
CA LEU A 545 13.17 -16.62 2.67
C LEU A 545 14.26 -16.24 1.65
N ILE A 546 14.63 -14.95 1.54
CA ILE A 546 15.55 -14.46 0.50
C ILE A 546 17.00 -14.29 0.96
N ILE A 547 17.24 -13.96 2.24
CA ILE A 547 18.60 -13.68 2.76
C ILE A 547 19.54 -14.88 2.59
N PRO A 548 19.16 -16.13 2.92
CA PRO A 548 20.01 -17.29 2.64
C PRO A 548 20.36 -17.42 1.15
N GLY A 549 19.43 -17.01 0.27
CA GLY A 549 19.64 -16.99 -1.18
C GLY A 549 20.73 -16.01 -1.59
N PHE A 550 20.76 -14.83 -0.96
CA PHE A 550 21.88 -13.92 -1.14
C PHE A 550 23.22 -14.53 -0.72
N GLY A 551 23.24 -15.32 0.35
CA GLY A 551 24.41 -16.06 0.79
C GLY A 551 24.89 -17.06 -0.25
N ILE A 552 23.98 -17.90 -0.75
CA ILE A 552 24.23 -18.91 -1.79
C ILE A 552 24.79 -18.26 -3.06
N VAL A 553 24.07 -17.26 -3.58
CA VAL A 553 24.44 -16.56 -4.83
C VAL A 553 25.83 -15.94 -4.71
N SER A 554 26.17 -15.39 -3.54
CA SER A 554 27.51 -14.83 -3.31
C SER A 554 28.62 -15.87 -3.42
N HIS A 555 28.39 -17.09 -2.94
CA HIS A 555 29.35 -18.20 -3.10
C HIS A 555 29.45 -18.63 -4.56
N VAL A 556 28.32 -18.88 -5.22
CA VAL A 556 28.29 -19.34 -6.62
C VAL A 556 28.97 -18.33 -7.55
N VAL A 557 28.62 -17.05 -7.43
CA VAL A 557 29.22 -15.97 -8.23
C VAL A 557 30.72 -15.89 -7.99
N SER A 558 31.18 -15.90 -6.74
CA SER A 558 32.62 -15.83 -6.44
C SER A 558 33.39 -17.02 -7.02
N THR A 559 32.86 -18.23 -6.88
CA THR A 559 33.52 -19.46 -7.34
C THR A 559 33.60 -19.55 -8.86
N PHE A 560 32.50 -19.34 -9.59
CA PHE A 560 32.48 -19.51 -11.04
C PHE A 560 32.98 -18.28 -11.81
N CYS A 561 33.19 -17.15 -11.14
CA CYS A 561 33.90 -15.99 -11.68
C CYS A 561 35.44 -16.07 -11.45
N GLY A 562 35.87 -16.93 -10.52
CA GLY A 562 37.28 -17.05 -10.13
C GLY A 562 37.81 -15.84 -9.37
N LYS A 563 36.95 -15.08 -8.67
CA LYS A 563 37.30 -13.86 -7.95
C LYS A 563 36.64 -13.83 -6.56
N PRO A 564 37.30 -13.26 -5.54
CA PRO A 564 36.65 -13.00 -4.27
C PRO A 564 35.50 -12.00 -4.44
N ILE A 565 34.51 -12.08 -3.56
CA ILE A 565 33.36 -11.19 -3.59
C ILE A 565 33.78 -9.73 -3.37
N PHE A 566 33.29 -8.83 -4.22
CA PHE A 566 33.58 -7.40 -4.10
C PHE A 566 32.82 -6.78 -2.92
N GLY A 567 33.56 -6.12 -2.02
CA GLY A 567 32.98 -5.42 -0.88
C GLY A 567 32.35 -6.34 0.15
N TYR A 568 33.05 -7.40 0.58
CA TYR A 568 32.58 -8.37 1.57
C TYR A 568 31.90 -7.71 2.80
N LEU A 569 32.56 -6.74 3.45
CA LEU A 569 31.98 -6.05 4.61
C LEU A 569 30.71 -5.26 4.24
N GLY A 570 30.71 -4.61 3.08
CA GLY A 570 29.52 -3.93 2.55
C GLY A 570 28.35 -4.88 2.36
N MET A 571 28.61 -6.12 1.90
CA MET A 571 27.56 -7.14 1.76
C MET A 571 27.05 -7.68 3.09
N VAL A 572 27.92 -7.83 4.09
CA VAL A 572 27.52 -8.20 5.46
C VAL A 572 26.62 -7.12 6.06
N TYR A 573 27.06 -5.85 6.03
CA TYR A 573 26.28 -4.74 6.55
C TYR A 573 24.98 -4.52 5.79
N ALA A 574 24.97 -4.74 4.47
CA ALA A 574 23.72 -4.71 3.70
C ALA A 574 22.72 -5.78 4.17
N MET A 575 23.16 -7.01 4.44
CA MET A 575 22.26 -8.05 4.97
C MET A 575 21.77 -7.72 6.39
N LEU A 576 22.64 -7.20 7.26
CA LEU A 576 22.24 -6.75 8.59
C LEU A 576 21.22 -5.62 8.54
N SER A 577 21.45 -4.62 7.68
CA SER A 577 20.51 -3.52 7.47
C SER A 577 19.16 -4.01 6.96
N ILE A 578 19.12 -4.95 6.01
CA ILE A 578 17.85 -5.55 5.54
C ILE A 578 17.14 -6.24 6.70
N GLY A 579 17.85 -7.02 7.52
CA GLY A 579 17.27 -7.69 8.67
C GLY A 579 16.65 -6.73 9.69
N VAL A 580 17.35 -5.65 10.04
CA VAL A 580 16.85 -4.64 10.99
C VAL A 580 15.67 -3.86 10.39
N LEU A 581 15.82 -3.39 9.14
CA LEU A 581 14.79 -2.61 8.48
C LEU A 581 13.50 -3.41 8.25
N GLY A 582 13.60 -4.74 8.13
CA GLY A 582 12.44 -5.61 7.96
C GLY A 582 11.40 -5.53 9.08
N PHE A 583 11.80 -5.18 10.29
CA PHE A 583 10.88 -4.99 11.43
C PHE A 583 10.22 -3.61 11.49
N ILE A 584 10.60 -2.66 10.64
CA ILE A 584 10.05 -1.30 10.68
C ILE A 584 9.28 -0.91 9.42
N VAL A 585 8.95 -1.89 8.56
CA VAL A 585 8.28 -1.64 7.28
C VAL A 585 6.99 -2.43 7.07
N TRP A 586 6.60 -3.29 8.02
CA TRP A 586 5.50 -4.25 7.84
C TRP A 586 4.19 -3.66 7.35
N SER A 587 3.87 -2.43 7.77
CA SER A 587 2.59 -1.81 7.48
C SER A 587 2.42 -1.35 6.03
N HIS A 588 3.41 -1.52 5.15
CA HIS A 588 3.19 -1.29 3.71
C HIS A 588 2.22 -2.29 3.08
N HIS A 589 1.99 -3.44 3.71
CA HIS A 589 0.93 -4.37 3.30
C HIS A 589 -0.47 -3.91 3.72
N MET A 590 -0.57 -2.75 4.37
CA MET A 590 -1.80 -2.25 4.98
C MET A 590 -2.13 -0.83 4.49
N TYR A 591 -1.58 -0.36 3.38
CA TYR A 591 -1.80 1.02 2.92
C TYR A 591 -3.26 1.36 2.59
N THR A 592 -4.07 0.36 2.30
CA THR A 592 -5.49 0.48 1.92
C THR A 592 -6.44 0.40 3.10
N VAL A 593 -5.97 -0.01 4.29
CA VAL A 593 -6.83 -0.30 5.46
C VAL A 593 -7.33 0.96 6.20
N GLY A 594 -6.90 2.15 5.75
CA GLY A 594 -7.34 3.42 6.30
C GLY A 594 -6.36 4.08 7.28
N LEU A 595 -5.08 3.68 7.26
CA LEU A 595 -4.03 4.34 8.05
C LEU A 595 -3.96 5.85 7.77
N ASP A 596 -3.63 6.61 8.82
CA ASP A 596 -3.42 8.05 8.70
C ASP A 596 -2.30 8.36 7.70
N VAL A 597 -2.29 9.60 7.21
CA VAL A 597 -1.42 9.94 6.09
C VAL A 597 0.06 9.97 6.48
N ASP A 598 0.36 10.27 7.74
CA ASP A 598 1.73 10.40 8.23
C ASP A 598 2.34 9.01 8.45
N THR A 599 1.56 8.07 8.98
CA THR A 599 1.93 6.65 9.07
C THR A 599 2.23 6.07 7.69
N ARG A 600 1.36 6.30 6.70
CA ARG A 600 1.61 5.82 5.32
C ARG A 600 2.86 6.45 4.70
N ALA A 601 3.12 7.74 4.96
CA ALA A 601 4.31 8.42 4.50
C ALA A 601 5.59 7.86 5.14
N TYR A 602 5.57 7.58 6.46
CA TYR A 602 6.68 6.93 7.17
C TYR A 602 6.99 5.57 6.57
N PHE A 603 5.97 4.69 6.46
CA PHE A 603 6.16 3.34 5.94
C PHE A 603 6.59 3.34 4.46
N THR A 604 6.15 4.34 3.67
CA THR A 604 6.63 4.52 2.28
C THR A 604 8.13 4.82 2.27
N ALA A 605 8.57 5.80 3.04
CA ALA A 605 9.97 6.18 3.10
C ALA A 605 10.85 5.04 3.66
N ALA A 606 10.42 4.41 4.75
CA ALA A 606 11.13 3.31 5.38
C ALA A 606 11.28 2.10 4.43
N THR A 607 10.22 1.74 3.70
CA THR A 607 10.25 0.64 2.72
C THR A 607 11.17 0.96 1.54
N MET A 608 11.13 2.19 1.01
CA MET A 608 12.02 2.60 -0.08
C MET A 608 13.51 2.57 0.32
N ILE A 609 13.84 2.84 1.58
CA ILE A 609 15.22 2.79 2.08
C ILE A 609 15.82 1.37 1.94
N ILE A 610 15.01 0.31 1.99
CA ILE A 610 15.49 -1.08 1.84
C ILE A 610 16.06 -1.35 0.44
N ALA A 611 15.67 -0.57 -0.57
CA ALA A 611 16.25 -0.65 -1.90
C ALA A 611 17.76 -0.34 -1.90
N VAL A 612 18.25 0.45 -0.94
CA VAL A 612 19.68 0.83 -0.84
C VAL A 612 20.57 -0.38 -0.49
N PRO A 613 20.41 -1.08 0.66
CA PRO A 613 21.24 -2.24 0.96
C PRO A 613 21.04 -3.37 -0.06
N THR A 614 19.83 -3.53 -0.60
CA THR A 614 19.58 -4.50 -1.69
C THR A 614 20.38 -4.15 -2.94
N GLY A 615 20.38 -2.87 -3.35
CA GLY A 615 21.16 -2.35 -4.47
C GLY A 615 22.66 -2.54 -4.27
N ILE A 616 23.19 -2.28 -3.06
CA ILE A 616 24.60 -2.53 -2.72
C ILE A 616 24.99 -3.97 -3.04
N LYS A 617 24.14 -4.94 -2.70
CA LYS A 617 24.43 -6.36 -2.97
C LYS A 617 24.40 -6.68 -4.46
N ILE A 618 23.42 -6.16 -5.21
CA ILE A 618 23.34 -6.32 -6.66
C ILE A 618 24.59 -5.76 -7.34
N PHE A 619 24.98 -4.53 -7.00
CA PHE A 619 26.19 -3.92 -7.56
C PHE A 619 27.47 -4.64 -7.12
N SER A 620 27.55 -5.17 -5.89
CA SER A 620 28.66 -6.01 -5.45
C SER A 620 28.79 -7.30 -6.26
N TRP A 621 27.69 -7.99 -6.57
CA TRP A 621 27.74 -9.17 -7.45
C TRP A 621 28.19 -8.80 -8.87
N LEU A 622 27.64 -7.73 -9.44
CA LEU A 622 28.05 -7.25 -10.77
C LEU A 622 29.53 -6.83 -10.81
N ALA A 623 30.02 -6.15 -9.77
CA ALA A 623 31.43 -5.78 -9.65
C ALA A 623 32.34 -7.02 -9.46
N THR A 624 31.84 -8.07 -8.81
CA THR A 624 32.55 -9.35 -8.71
C THR A 624 32.68 -10.03 -10.07
N LEU A 625 31.61 -10.00 -10.88
CA LEU A 625 31.57 -10.55 -12.24
C LEU A 625 32.46 -9.78 -13.21
N TYR A 626 32.51 -8.46 -13.07
CA TYR A 626 33.32 -7.59 -13.92
C TYR A 626 34.80 -7.96 -13.84
N GLY A 627 35.42 -8.19 -14.99
CA GLY A 627 36.85 -8.53 -15.10
C GLY A 627 37.23 -9.88 -14.50
N GLY A 628 36.29 -10.81 -14.31
CA GLY A 628 36.58 -12.21 -13.98
C GLY A 628 36.38 -13.17 -15.17
N SER A 629 36.78 -14.43 -14.99
CA SER A 629 36.64 -15.47 -16.00
C SER A 629 35.38 -16.29 -15.70
N ILE A 630 34.25 -15.86 -16.29
CA ILE A 630 32.94 -16.44 -15.99
C ILE A 630 32.80 -17.81 -16.64
N ARG A 631 32.60 -18.85 -15.82
CA ARG A 631 32.26 -20.20 -16.27
C ARG A 631 30.74 -20.39 -16.20
N PHE A 632 30.10 -20.49 -17.36
CA PHE A 632 28.64 -20.66 -17.49
C PHE A 632 28.18 -22.10 -17.19
N THR A 633 28.44 -22.56 -15.96
CA THR A 633 27.88 -23.81 -15.43
C THR A 633 26.44 -23.60 -14.96
N THR A 634 25.69 -24.68 -14.77
CA THR A 634 24.29 -24.65 -14.33
C THR A 634 24.07 -23.80 -13.07
N PRO A 635 24.85 -23.93 -11.96
CA PRO A 635 24.71 -23.06 -10.81
C PRO A 635 24.91 -21.59 -11.14
N MET A 636 25.88 -21.29 -12.00
CA MET A 636 26.18 -19.92 -12.43
C MET A 636 25.04 -19.32 -13.25
N LEU A 637 24.41 -20.10 -14.13
CA LEU A 637 23.21 -19.68 -14.87
C LEU A 637 22.05 -19.36 -13.92
N PHE A 638 21.76 -20.23 -12.95
CA PHE A 638 20.73 -19.94 -11.93
C PHE A 638 21.06 -18.70 -11.09
N ALA A 639 22.33 -18.47 -10.76
CA ALA A 639 22.75 -17.24 -10.07
C ALA A 639 22.55 -15.97 -10.93
N LEU A 640 22.86 -16.03 -12.23
CA LEU A 640 22.62 -14.93 -13.17
C LEU A 640 21.12 -14.70 -13.41
N GLY A 641 20.33 -15.77 -13.54
CA GLY A 641 18.87 -15.71 -13.63
C GLY A 641 18.26 -15.11 -12.37
N PHE A 642 18.76 -15.47 -11.19
CA PHE A 642 18.42 -14.84 -9.93
C PHE A 642 18.70 -13.33 -9.97
N LEU A 643 19.91 -12.89 -10.34
CA LEU A 643 20.25 -11.46 -10.45
C LEU A 643 19.26 -10.72 -11.36
N ALA A 644 18.92 -11.27 -12.52
CA ALA A 644 18.02 -10.66 -13.48
C ALA A 644 16.58 -10.55 -12.96
N LEU A 645 15.99 -11.68 -12.54
CA LEU A 645 14.59 -11.74 -12.10
C LEU A 645 14.38 -10.98 -10.79
N PHE A 646 15.32 -11.09 -9.85
CA PHE A 646 15.25 -10.40 -8.58
C PHE A 646 15.36 -8.87 -8.74
N THR A 647 16.18 -8.39 -9.69
CA THR A 647 16.25 -6.95 -10.00
C THR A 647 14.94 -6.47 -10.62
N LEU A 648 14.36 -7.21 -11.57
CA LEU A 648 13.08 -6.86 -12.19
C LEU A 648 11.96 -6.80 -11.16
N GLY A 649 11.84 -7.82 -10.30
CA GLY A 649 10.89 -7.84 -9.20
C GLY A 649 11.17 -6.73 -8.17
N GLY A 650 12.43 -6.43 -7.88
CA GLY A 650 12.81 -5.34 -6.96
C GLY A 650 12.34 -3.97 -7.46
N LEU A 651 12.42 -3.71 -8.78
CA LEU A 651 11.93 -2.47 -9.38
C LEU A 651 10.42 -2.32 -9.24
N THR A 652 9.65 -3.40 -9.44
CA THR A 652 8.19 -3.36 -9.23
C THR A 652 7.84 -3.23 -7.75
N GLY A 653 8.67 -3.73 -6.85
CA GLY A 653 8.55 -3.54 -5.40
C GLY A 653 8.74 -2.10 -4.97
N VAL A 654 9.67 -1.36 -5.59
CA VAL A 654 9.83 0.08 -5.32
C VAL A 654 8.58 0.87 -5.72
N MET A 655 7.86 0.43 -6.77
CA MET A 655 6.57 1.02 -7.12
C MET A 655 5.50 0.73 -6.05
N LEU A 656 5.40 -0.51 -5.58
CA LEU A 656 4.47 -0.92 -4.52
C LEU A 656 4.80 -0.33 -3.14
N ALA A 657 6.07 0.00 -2.88
CA ALA A 657 6.47 0.69 -1.67
C ALA A 657 5.83 2.08 -1.52
N ASN A 658 5.35 2.68 -2.62
CA ASN A 658 4.67 3.97 -2.62
C ASN A 658 3.18 3.83 -2.29
N ALA A 659 2.78 4.27 -1.10
CA ALA A 659 1.38 4.20 -0.66
C ALA A 659 0.37 4.89 -1.60
N SER A 660 0.79 5.86 -2.41
CA SER A 660 -0.12 6.49 -3.40
C SER A 660 -0.37 5.61 -4.62
N MET A 661 0.66 4.87 -5.05
CA MET A 661 0.56 3.91 -6.15
C MET A 661 -0.12 2.63 -5.69
N ASP A 662 0.17 2.19 -4.47
CA ASP A 662 -0.39 0.96 -3.92
C ASP A 662 -1.91 1.02 -3.83
N VAL A 663 -2.54 2.19 -3.61
CA VAL A 663 -4.01 2.32 -3.70
C VAL A 663 -4.58 1.82 -5.05
N ALA A 664 -3.83 1.93 -6.14
CA ALA A 664 -4.25 1.41 -7.45
C ALA A 664 -3.85 -0.07 -7.66
N LEU A 665 -2.76 -0.52 -7.06
CA LEU A 665 -2.14 -1.82 -7.35
C LEU A 665 -2.40 -2.89 -6.26
N HIS A 666 -2.86 -2.48 -5.08
CA HIS A 666 -3.13 -3.36 -3.95
C HIS A 666 -4.17 -4.42 -4.31
N ASP A 667 -3.92 -5.66 -3.89
CA ASP A 667 -4.71 -6.85 -4.19
C ASP A 667 -4.97 -7.13 -5.68
N THR A 668 -4.18 -6.53 -6.58
CA THR A 668 -4.21 -6.88 -8.00
C THR A 668 -3.12 -7.89 -8.35
N TYR A 669 -3.21 -8.43 -9.57
CA TYR A 669 -2.16 -9.31 -10.13
C TYR A 669 -0.78 -8.64 -10.20
N TYR A 670 -0.67 -7.32 -10.04
CA TYR A 670 0.62 -6.62 -9.98
C TYR A 670 1.41 -7.02 -8.73
N VAL A 671 0.75 -7.11 -7.56
CA VAL A 671 1.37 -7.55 -6.31
C VAL A 671 1.75 -9.02 -6.40
N VAL A 672 0.87 -9.85 -6.97
CA VAL A 672 1.14 -11.28 -7.21
C VAL A 672 2.39 -11.43 -8.10
N ALA A 673 2.47 -10.70 -9.21
CA ALA A 673 3.62 -10.74 -10.11
C ALA A 673 4.91 -10.27 -9.41
N HIS A 674 4.89 -9.13 -8.73
CA HIS A 674 6.01 -8.62 -7.95
C HIS A 674 6.56 -9.68 -6.99
N PHE A 675 5.68 -10.23 -6.15
CA PHE A 675 6.04 -11.24 -5.17
C PHE A 675 6.59 -12.53 -5.81
N HIS A 676 6.02 -12.95 -6.93
CA HIS A 676 6.52 -14.14 -7.63
C HIS A 676 7.89 -13.92 -8.28
N TYR A 677 8.22 -12.70 -8.74
CA TYR A 677 9.57 -12.41 -9.23
C TYR A 677 10.61 -12.38 -8.10
N VAL A 678 10.32 -11.73 -6.96
CA VAL A 678 11.31 -11.57 -5.87
C VAL A 678 11.41 -12.79 -4.95
N LEU A 679 10.27 -13.37 -4.56
CA LEU A 679 10.21 -14.38 -3.52
C LEU A 679 10.04 -15.78 -4.10
N SER A 680 9.01 -16.00 -4.92
CA SER A 680 8.78 -17.32 -5.52
C SER A 680 9.97 -17.72 -6.40
N MET A 681 10.37 -16.88 -7.35
CA MET A 681 11.42 -17.22 -8.31
C MET A 681 12.81 -16.77 -7.86
N GLY A 682 12.94 -15.69 -7.08
CA GLY A 682 14.22 -15.34 -6.45
C GLY A 682 14.71 -16.43 -5.50
N ALA A 683 13.89 -16.87 -4.54
CA ALA A 683 14.30 -17.93 -3.63
C ALA A 683 14.46 -19.29 -4.33
N VAL A 684 13.58 -19.64 -5.28
CA VAL A 684 13.68 -20.92 -6.03
C VAL A 684 14.90 -20.97 -6.95
N PHE A 685 15.27 -19.87 -7.63
CA PHE A 685 16.51 -19.85 -8.43
C PHE A 685 17.74 -19.99 -7.53
N ALA A 686 17.75 -19.35 -6.37
CA ALA A 686 18.82 -19.54 -5.40
C ALA A 686 18.86 -20.98 -4.85
N LEU A 687 17.70 -21.62 -4.63
CA LEU A 687 17.59 -23.03 -4.25
C LEU A 687 18.18 -23.96 -5.30
N PHE A 688 17.83 -23.77 -6.58
CA PHE A 688 18.41 -24.57 -7.65
C PHE A 688 19.90 -24.29 -7.83
N ALA A 689 20.34 -23.03 -7.70
CA ALA A 689 21.76 -22.70 -7.67
C ALA A 689 22.49 -23.47 -6.56
N ALA A 690 21.96 -23.48 -5.33
CA ALA A 690 22.51 -24.26 -4.23
C ALA A 690 22.49 -25.76 -4.50
N PHE A 691 21.38 -26.30 -5.02
CA PHE A 691 21.25 -27.71 -5.33
C PHE A 691 22.33 -28.14 -6.33
N TYR A 692 22.41 -27.51 -7.50
CA TYR A 692 23.43 -27.86 -8.49
C TYR A 692 24.85 -27.57 -8.00
N TYR A 693 25.05 -26.55 -7.17
CA TYR A 693 26.38 -26.22 -6.64
C TYR A 693 26.87 -27.26 -5.62
N TRP A 694 25.98 -27.82 -4.80
CA TRP A 694 26.34 -28.65 -3.66
C TRP A 694 25.93 -30.12 -3.75
N ILE A 695 25.12 -30.53 -4.73
CA ILE A 695 24.67 -31.93 -4.85
C ILE A 695 25.82 -32.92 -4.96
N GLY A 696 26.91 -32.54 -5.64
CA GLY A 696 28.13 -33.36 -5.73
C GLY A 696 28.81 -33.54 -4.38
N LYS A 697 28.75 -32.53 -3.49
CA LYS A 697 29.29 -32.63 -2.14
C LYS A 697 28.41 -33.45 -1.21
N ILE A 698 27.09 -33.38 -1.39
CA ILE A 698 26.09 -34.11 -0.58
C ILE A 698 26.08 -35.60 -0.92
N THR A 699 26.10 -35.94 -2.22
CA THR A 699 25.89 -37.31 -2.71
C THR A 699 27.14 -38.01 -3.20
N GLY A 700 28.22 -37.26 -3.49
CA GLY A 700 29.40 -37.78 -4.19
C GLY A 700 29.20 -38.03 -5.68
N LYS A 701 28.05 -37.66 -6.26
CA LYS A 701 27.72 -37.87 -7.68
C LYS A 701 27.53 -36.54 -8.41
N THR A 702 27.96 -36.49 -9.66
CA THR A 702 27.72 -35.35 -10.55
C THR A 702 26.37 -35.48 -11.26
N TYR A 703 25.80 -34.34 -11.66
CA TYR A 703 24.59 -34.29 -12.50
C TYR A 703 24.99 -34.08 -13.97
N ASN A 704 24.06 -34.32 -14.89
CA ASN A 704 24.27 -34.04 -16.31
C ASN A 704 24.14 -32.54 -16.57
N GLU A 705 25.23 -31.90 -16.99
CA GLU A 705 25.31 -30.45 -17.21
C GLU A 705 24.36 -29.97 -18.31
N LEU A 706 24.21 -30.71 -19.42
CA LEU A 706 23.29 -30.34 -20.50
C LEU A 706 21.83 -30.31 -20.01
N LEU A 707 21.41 -31.33 -19.26
CA LEU A 707 20.06 -31.37 -18.69
C LEU A 707 19.85 -30.27 -17.64
N GLY A 708 20.89 -29.93 -16.87
CA GLY A 708 20.86 -28.80 -15.94
C GLY A 708 20.62 -27.45 -16.64
N GLN A 709 21.27 -27.22 -17.77
CA GLN A 709 21.09 -26.01 -18.57
C GLN A 709 19.72 -25.97 -19.27
N ILE A 710 19.23 -27.10 -19.77
CA ILE A 710 17.86 -27.20 -20.32
C ILE A 710 16.84 -26.83 -19.24
N HIS A 711 16.98 -27.39 -18.04
CA HIS A 711 16.12 -27.08 -16.90
C HIS A 711 16.14 -25.58 -16.58
N PHE A 712 17.32 -24.97 -16.51
CA PHE A 712 17.46 -23.52 -16.31
C PHE A 712 16.68 -22.73 -17.37
N TRP A 713 16.92 -22.98 -18.66
CA TRP A 713 16.30 -22.19 -19.73
C TRP A 713 14.79 -22.39 -19.79
N SER A 714 14.30 -23.62 -19.61
CA SER A 714 12.86 -23.89 -19.55
C SER A 714 12.19 -23.14 -18.40
N LEU A 715 12.82 -23.12 -17.22
CA LEU A 715 12.27 -22.44 -16.06
C LEU A 715 12.33 -20.92 -16.24
N PHE A 716 13.47 -20.38 -16.67
CA PHE A 716 13.65 -18.94 -16.85
C PHE A 716 12.67 -18.34 -17.87
N ILE A 717 12.45 -19.02 -19.00
CA ILE A 717 11.47 -18.61 -20.00
C ILE A 717 10.05 -18.77 -19.45
N GLY A 718 9.73 -19.93 -18.87
CA GLY A 718 8.40 -20.22 -18.32
C GLY A 718 7.95 -19.24 -17.24
N VAL A 719 8.87 -18.84 -16.36
CA VAL A 719 8.64 -17.83 -15.31
C VAL A 719 8.24 -16.50 -15.92
N ASN A 720 8.97 -16.01 -16.92
CA ASN A 720 8.65 -14.74 -17.55
C ASN A 720 7.34 -14.80 -18.33
N LEU A 721 7.09 -15.88 -19.07
CA LEU A 721 5.81 -16.06 -19.78
C LEU A 721 4.62 -16.13 -18.83
N THR A 722 4.81 -16.64 -17.61
CA THR A 722 3.73 -16.79 -16.63
C THR A 722 3.46 -15.50 -15.84
N PHE A 723 4.50 -14.86 -15.31
CA PHE A 723 4.35 -13.77 -14.34
C PHE A 723 4.50 -12.38 -14.95
N PHE A 724 5.20 -12.21 -16.08
CA PHE A 724 5.31 -10.90 -16.71
C PHE A 724 3.93 -10.34 -17.13
N PRO A 725 3.04 -11.13 -17.79
CA PRO A 725 1.70 -10.63 -18.17
C PRO A 725 0.83 -10.22 -16.97
N GLN A 726 1.08 -10.78 -15.78
CA GLN A 726 0.32 -10.46 -14.58
C GLN A 726 0.53 -9.00 -14.12
N HIS A 727 1.68 -8.38 -14.42
CA HIS A 727 1.84 -6.94 -14.20
C HIS A 727 0.88 -6.11 -15.07
N MET A 728 0.62 -6.55 -16.31
CA MET A 728 -0.34 -5.88 -17.19
C MET A 728 -1.76 -6.11 -16.69
N LEU A 729 -2.10 -7.35 -16.32
CA LEU A 729 -3.41 -7.68 -15.73
C LEU A 729 -3.70 -6.89 -14.45
N GLY A 730 -2.69 -6.62 -13.62
CA GLY A 730 -2.86 -5.83 -12.40
C GLY A 730 -2.93 -4.31 -12.59
N GLN A 731 -2.69 -3.82 -13.81
CA GLN A 731 -2.82 -2.40 -14.19
C GLN A 731 -4.13 -2.09 -14.92
N LEU A 732 -4.79 -3.12 -15.46
CA LEU A 732 -6.15 -3.07 -15.99
C LEU A 732 -7.15 -3.00 -14.84
#